data_AF-A0A9P5SJ43-F1
#
_entry.id   AF-A0A9P5SJ43-F1
#
_cell.length_a   1.000
_cell.length_b   1.000
_cell.length_c   1.000
_cell.angle_alpha   90.00
_cell.angle_beta   90.00
_cell.angle_gamma   90.00
#
_symmetry.space_group_name_H-M   'P 1'
#
loop_
_entity.id
_entity.type
_entity.pdbx_description
1 polymer ?
#
loop_
_entity_poly.entity_id
_entity_poly.type
_entity_poly.pdbx_seq_one_letter_code
_entity_poly.pdbx_strand_id
1 'polypeptide(L)'
;MDGFINSSSVKSLSAPTSGSTQFTFLADKFPVAGTFSLIPKAQMLLEASLSQGVTKVAYLADPSVAFFQGDKTDWGWGCGYRNIQMMLSYVVQQQCQVPQSRSNSPSLNTGFTTNDPPVIPTIPQIQQQLEYSWSLGFDAVGARQLGHKVEGTKKWIGTTEAWSVLSSLGIRCSVLDFHTPTGPGGTHPAMLTTVYNYFREPSWSPLSAPSSINLPPIEIPTDGTRIVQTAKPPLYMQHQGHSKTIVGIEILESGIANLLVFDPDRWLHKAIPDLREETLCRSRVSLGGSSAKVDRGLWNAQYLLKAFRFEMHSRNSKSQYQLLGVSGLFTRSIQTKKPLFFSGSNRHARDHKIDIGTPKNISESVAADKKGSELLDTLGASKTKSAPTVISTKGSGIATAPGAKVFTVRPITSWIDKLASEHGSPTGQPSSTKDSAPKYQKRELVLKTMKDSYTEIILPFSTDKALLEEYINWGGNVRHGKIMEDLDALAGAISYKHTDDGKTDSSPLTIVTASVDRIDLLKPLGLSDLRLSGHVTYVGYSSMEVFMKMEEISSKDPKEKGDTILVARFTMVARDALTGKAAQVNPMLLQNDAEKKLFQMGEDHKARKKLAAESALTKRPPTQEERFLIHDLYLEYSKYDDPQLKQKKPDDVEWMADTKMSAIQIMQPQDRNIHDKIFGGYLMRLAYELAFCNASVFIKYRPTFLALDEISFRKPVPIGTFLALDSQIVFSEGGQHHSFQVMVKADVLDIKKGTRETTNTFWFTFRDPKETSGTPKVMPKTYAESMLYLEGKRRRMVGSQLAALNKKNLGL
;
A
#
# COMPACT_ATOMS: atom_id res chain seq x y z
N MET A 1 27.61 -7.62 -66.24
CA MET A 1 28.46 -6.49 -66.65
C MET A 1 28.68 -5.64 -65.41
N ASP A 2 29.76 -5.98 -64.71
CA ASP A 2 30.84 -5.11 -64.20
C ASP A 2 30.44 -3.75 -63.57
N GLY A 3 30.94 -3.34 -62.41
CA GLY A 3 32.12 -3.84 -61.71
C GLY A 3 32.30 -3.25 -60.30
N PHE A 4 33.10 -4.02 -59.56
CA PHE A 4 33.60 -3.91 -58.19
C PHE A 4 34.30 -2.60 -57.82
N ILE A 5 34.31 -2.26 -56.51
CA ILE A 5 35.52 -2.29 -55.66
C ILE A 5 35.16 -2.78 -54.22
N ASN A 6 35.86 -3.84 -53.81
CA ASN A 6 36.07 -4.47 -52.48
C ASN A 6 36.44 -3.47 -51.36
N SER A 7 36.51 -3.74 -50.06
CA SER A 7 36.20 -4.85 -49.14
C SER A 7 36.59 -4.34 -47.74
N SER A 8 35.99 -4.93 -46.70
CA SER A 8 36.45 -5.00 -45.30
C SER A 8 35.65 -4.21 -44.26
N SER A 9 35.31 -4.94 -43.20
CA SER A 9 34.89 -4.46 -41.88
C SER A 9 33.40 -4.12 -41.69
N VAL A 10 32.57 -5.17 -41.71
CA VAL A 10 31.34 -5.20 -40.90
C VAL A 10 31.77 -5.03 -39.44
N LYS A 11 31.67 -3.81 -38.90
CA LYS A 11 31.72 -3.58 -37.45
C LYS A 11 30.37 -4.01 -36.89
N SER A 12 30.39 -5.11 -36.14
CA SER A 12 29.40 -5.41 -35.12
C SER A 12 29.24 -4.19 -34.20
N LEU A 13 28.03 -3.63 -34.13
CA LEU A 13 27.70 -2.72 -33.05
C LEU A 13 27.58 -3.57 -31.78
N SER A 14 28.57 -3.38 -30.91
CA SER A 14 28.71 -3.95 -29.58
C SER A 14 27.48 -3.67 -28.71
N ALA A 15 27.08 -4.66 -27.92
CA ALA A 15 26.14 -4.52 -26.83
C ALA A 15 26.58 -3.41 -25.85
N PRO A 16 25.68 -2.56 -25.34
CA PRO A 16 26.03 -1.58 -24.32
C PRO A 16 26.42 -2.31 -23.02
N THR A 17 27.55 -1.90 -22.46
CA THR A 17 28.12 -2.38 -21.20
C THR A 17 27.26 -2.02 -19.98
N SER A 18 27.42 -2.84 -18.94
CA SER A 18 26.88 -2.66 -17.59
C SER A 18 27.18 -1.28 -16.99
N GLY A 19 26.16 -0.61 -16.44
CA GLY A 19 26.34 0.51 -15.51
C GLY A 19 25.81 1.88 -15.96
N SER A 20 24.52 2.00 -16.30
CA SER A 20 23.78 3.28 -16.18
C SER A 20 22.27 3.01 -16.19
N THR A 21 21.61 3.25 -15.05
CA THR A 21 20.13 3.35 -14.99
C THR A 21 19.78 4.57 -14.17
N GLN A 22 20.25 5.74 -14.65
CA GLN A 22 19.60 7.03 -14.43
C GLN A 22 19.00 7.40 -15.78
N PHE A 23 17.68 7.47 -15.88
CA PHE A 23 17.04 8.02 -17.07
C PHE A 23 17.28 9.53 -17.09
N THR A 24 18.27 9.93 -17.87
CA THR A 24 18.37 11.24 -18.49
C THR A 24 17.26 11.32 -19.54
N PHE A 25 16.01 11.59 -19.13
CA PHE A 25 15.14 12.30 -20.06
C PHE A 25 15.88 13.60 -20.41
N LEU A 26 15.73 14.11 -21.64
CA LEU A 26 16.26 15.40 -22.11
C LEU A 26 17.62 15.39 -22.84
N ALA A 27 18.18 14.23 -23.22
CA ALA A 27 19.42 14.19 -24.02
C ALA A 27 19.20 14.13 -25.56
N ASP A 28 17.97 13.85 -26.03
CA ASP A 28 17.69 13.80 -27.47
C ASP A 28 17.18 15.14 -28.00
N LYS A 29 17.94 15.68 -28.97
CA LYS A 29 17.89 17.03 -29.53
C LYS A 29 16.68 17.33 -30.44
N PHE A 30 15.44 17.12 -29.99
CA PHE A 30 14.26 17.62 -30.69
C PHE A 30 13.21 18.18 -29.70
N PRO A 31 13.32 19.45 -29.28
CA PRO A 31 12.34 20.07 -28.40
C PRO A 31 10.98 20.20 -29.08
N VAL A 32 9.90 19.79 -28.40
CA VAL A 32 8.52 20.12 -28.83
C VAL A 32 8.21 21.52 -28.30
N ALA A 33 8.11 22.50 -29.20
CA ALA A 33 7.81 23.89 -28.83
C ALA A 33 6.32 24.05 -28.45
N GLY A 34 6.05 24.33 -27.18
CA GLY A 34 4.74 24.75 -26.68
C GLY A 34 4.55 26.27 -26.77
N THR A 35 3.30 26.74 -26.72
CA THR A 35 2.98 28.19 -26.77
C THR A 35 2.75 28.74 -25.36
N PHE A 36 3.69 29.53 -24.82
CA PHE A 36 3.61 30.10 -23.45
C PHE A 36 2.80 31.41 -23.37
N SER A 37 2.58 32.11 -24.49
CA SER A 37 1.96 33.44 -24.49
C SER A 37 0.45 33.46 -24.28
N LEU A 38 -0.21 32.30 -24.15
CA LEU A 38 -1.67 32.23 -24.14
C LEU A 38 -2.31 32.60 -22.80
N ILE A 39 -1.70 32.29 -21.65
CA ILE A 39 -2.22 32.72 -20.34
C ILE A 39 -2.11 34.26 -20.20
N PRO A 40 -0.97 34.89 -20.51
CA PRO A 40 -0.89 36.36 -20.54
C PRO A 40 -1.92 37.00 -21.48
N LYS A 41 -2.12 36.43 -22.68
CA LYS A 41 -3.16 36.92 -23.61
C LYS A 41 -4.57 36.75 -23.02
N ALA A 42 -4.86 35.65 -22.32
CA ALA A 42 -6.13 35.45 -21.63
C ALA A 42 -6.35 36.49 -20.52
N GLN A 43 -5.30 36.84 -19.78
CA GLN A 43 -5.34 37.90 -18.77
C GLN A 43 -5.76 39.25 -19.39
N MET A 44 -5.10 39.68 -20.47
CA MET A 44 -5.43 40.94 -21.16
C MET A 44 -6.89 40.96 -21.66
N LEU A 45 -7.37 39.82 -22.18
CA LEU A 45 -8.75 39.69 -22.63
C LEU A 45 -9.75 39.78 -21.45
N LEU A 46 -9.43 39.19 -20.30
CA LEU A 46 -10.25 39.25 -19.09
C LEU A 46 -10.26 40.65 -18.48
N GLU A 47 -9.15 41.38 -18.53
CA GLU A 47 -9.06 42.79 -18.11
C GLU A 47 -9.92 43.68 -19.01
N ALA A 48 -9.88 43.47 -20.33
CA ALA A 48 -10.80 44.14 -21.25
C ALA A 48 -12.26 43.77 -20.95
N SER A 49 -12.55 42.49 -20.69
CA SER A 49 -13.90 42.01 -20.33
C SER A 49 -14.41 42.57 -19.00
N LEU A 50 -13.53 42.78 -18.02
CA LEU A 50 -13.82 43.48 -16.77
C LEU A 50 -14.18 44.95 -17.05
N SER A 51 -13.40 45.65 -17.88
CA SER A 51 -13.69 47.05 -18.25
C SER A 51 -15.01 47.21 -19.02
N GLN A 52 -15.44 46.16 -19.73
CA GLN A 52 -16.73 46.10 -20.43
C GLN A 52 -17.91 45.81 -19.48
N GLY A 53 -17.66 45.54 -18.19
CA GLY A 53 -18.70 45.18 -17.21
C GLY A 53 -19.28 43.79 -17.42
N VAL A 54 -18.49 42.86 -17.96
CA VAL A 54 -18.90 41.48 -18.24
C VAL A 54 -18.32 40.52 -17.21
N THR A 55 -17.00 40.51 -17.06
CA THR A 55 -16.31 39.66 -16.07
C THR A 55 -16.44 40.30 -14.71
N LYS A 56 -16.87 39.52 -13.72
CA LYS A 56 -16.84 39.92 -12.32
C LYS A 56 -15.46 39.65 -11.74
N VAL A 57 -15.02 38.40 -11.69
CA VAL A 57 -13.69 38.04 -11.16
C VAL A 57 -13.10 36.89 -11.96
N ALA A 58 -11.78 36.83 -12.11
CA ALA A 58 -11.12 35.68 -12.71
C ALA A 58 -9.80 35.36 -12.02
N TYR A 59 -9.46 34.08 -11.96
CA TYR A 59 -8.18 33.58 -11.46
C TYR A 59 -7.53 32.71 -12.54
N LEU A 60 -6.23 32.92 -12.78
CA LEU A 60 -5.45 32.23 -13.80
C LEU A 60 -4.31 31.42 -13.17
N ALA A 61 -4.03 30.24 -13.73
CA ALA A 61 -2.86 29.41 -13.44
C ALA A 61 -1.57 30.12 -13.86
N ASP A 62 -0.43 29.74 -13.30
CA ASP A 62 0.88 30.35 -13.55
C ASP A 62 1.21 30.51 -15.06
N PRO A 63 1.77 31.66 -15.49
CA PRO A 63 2.02 31.93 -16.91
C PRO A 63 3.09 31.02 -17.55
N SER A 64 3.82 30.23 -16.75
CA SER A 64 4.76 29.22 -17.27
C SER A 64 4.09 28.02 -17.94
N VAL A 65 2.77 27.87 -17.86
CA VAL A 65 2.07 26.79 -18.53
C VAL A 65 2.05 27.03 -20.05
N ALA A 66 2.73 26.18 -20.80
CA ALA A 66 2.69 26.17 -22.25
C ALA A 66 1.49 25.39 -22.77
N PHE A 67 0.90 25.88 -23.86
CA PHE A 67 -0.12 25.16 -24.62
C PHE A 67 0.51 24.20 -25.63
N PHE A 68 0.05 22.94 -25.61
CA PHE A 68 0.42 21.92 -26.58
C PHE A 68 -0.82 21.48 -27.36
N GLN A 69 -0.77 21.67 -28.67
CA GLN A 69 -1.84 21.30 -29.58
C GLN A 69 -1.63 19.89 -30.14
N GLY A 70 -2.73 19.14 -30.29
CA GLY A 70 -2.77 17.94 -31.12
C GLY A 70 -2.55 18.25 -32.60
N ASP A 71 -1.78 17.41 -33.27
CA ASP A 71 -1.48 17.49 -34.69
C ASP A 71 -2.06 16.28 -35.44
N LYS A 72 -1.74 16.15 -36.74
CA LYS A 72 -2.30 15.08 -37.59
C LYS A 72 -1.95 13.67 -37.11
N THR A 73 -0.89 13.52 -36.30
CA THR A 73 -0.42 12.22 -35.81
C THR A 73 -1.23 11.75 -34.60
N ASP A 74 -1.70 12.67 -33.77
CA ASP A 74 -2.40 12.38 -32.51
C ASP A 74 -3.85 12.87 -32.43
N TRP A 75 -4.38 13.47 -33.50
CA TRP A 75 -5.78 13.90 -33.57
C TRP A 75 -6.75 12.76 -33.22
N GLY A 76 -7.64 13.02 -32.26
CA GLY A 76 -8.75 12.14 -31.91
C GLY A 76 -8.40 11.07 -30.88
N TRP A 77 -7.18 11.10 -30.34
CA TRP A 77 -6.75 10.19 -29.27
C TRP A 77 -5.66 10.75 -28.35
N GLY A 78 -4.91 11.74 -28.81
CA GLY A 78 -3.75 12.31 -28.13
C GLY A 78 -4.04 13.24 -26.95
N CYS A 79 -5.31 13.59 -26.70
CA CYS A 79 -5.69 14.65 -25.76
C CYS A 79 -5.10 14.45 -24.35
N GLY A 80 -5.15 13.23 -23.80
CA GLY A 80 -4.56 12.93 -22.50
C GLY A 80 -3.05 13.16 -22.45
N TYR A 81 -2.32 12.80 -23.50
CA TYR A 81 -0.87 13.00 -23.59
C TYR A 81 -0.51 14.48 -23.72
N ARG A 82 -1.25 15.25 -24.53
CA ARG A 82 -1.05 16.70 -24.67
C ARG A 82 -1.33 17.43 -23.35
N ASN A 83 -2.35 17.01 -22.61
CA ASN A 83 -2.61 17.56 -21.28
C ASN A 83 -1.47 17.22 -20.29
N ILE A 84 -0.86 16.03 -20.35
CA ILE A 84 0.37 15.74 -19.58
C ILE A 84 1.51 16.69 -19.96
N GLN A 85 1.73 16.98 -21.25
CA GLN A 85 2.75 17.96 -21.69
C GLN A 85 2.49 19.35 -21.08
N MET A 86 1.24 19.80 -21.06
CA MET A 86 0.86 21.07 -20.44
C MET A 86 1.13 21.08 -18.94
N MET A 87 0.80 20.01 -18.22
CA MET A 87 1.11 19.88 -16.78
C MET A 87 2.63 19.91 -16.52
N LEU A 88 3.42 19.22 -17.35
CA LEU A 88 4.88 19.18 -17.22
C LEU A 88 5.54 20.52 -17.54
N SER A 89 4.97 21.32 -18.44
CA SER A 89 5.54 22.65 -18.79
C SER A 89 5.68 23.57 -17.59
N TYR A 90 4.68 23.59 -16.71
CA TYR A 90 4.75 24.29 -15.44
C TYR A 90 5.86 23.73 -14.54
N VAL A 91 5.86 22.40 -14.33
CA VAL A 91 6.80 21.73 -13.42
C VAL A 91 8.25 22.01 -13.80
N VAL A 92 8.58 21.88 -15.09
CA VAL A 92 9.95 22.10 -15.56
C VAL A 92 10.35 23.56 -15.38
N GLN A 93 9.46 24.51 -15.67
CA GLN A 93 9.77 25.93 -15.52
C GLN A 93 10.00 26.35 -14.06
N GLN A 94 9.24 25.78 -13.11
CA GLN A 94 9.42 26.05 -11.68
C GLN A 94 10.79 25.53 -11.16
N GLN A 95 11.32 24.45 -11.74
CA GLN A 95 12.65 23.95 -11.40
C GLN A 95 13.78 24.86 -11.90
N CYS A 96 13.59 25.52 -13.04
CA CYS A 96 14.57 26.45 -13.61
C CYS A 96 14.67 27.81 -12.88
N GLN A 97 13.69 28.15 -12.01
CA GLN A 97 13.61 29.46 -11.35
C GLN A 97 14.16 29.49 -9.91
N VAL A 98 14.70 28.39 -9.36
CA VAL A 98 15.25 28.34 -7.99
C VAL A 98 16.68 28.93 -7.95
N PRO A 99 16.95 30.02 -7.21
CA PRO A 99 18.30 30.57 -7.07
C PRO A 99 19.20 29.61 -6.27
N GLN A 100 20.35 29.23 -6.83
CA GLN A 100 21.40 28.53 -6.09
C GLN A 100 22.00 29.45 -5.01
N SER A 101 21.47 29.40 -3.79
CA SER A 101 22.16 29.98 -2.64
C SER A 101 22.12 29.02 -1.44
N ARG A 102 23.33 28.62 -1.01
CA ARG A 102 23.71 28.05 0.30
C ARG A 102 22.95 26.82 0.79
N SER A 103 23.26 25.67 0.19
CA SER A 103 23.11 24.35 0.82
C SER A 103 24.06 23.38 0.14
N ASN A 104 25.02 22.80 0.88
CA ASN A 104 25.92 21.74 0.41
C ASN A 104 25.19 20.38 0.28
N SER A 105 23.97 20.38 -0.26
CA SER A 105 23.27 19.17 -0.67
C SER A 105 23.50 18.95 -2.16
N PRO A 106 23.68 17.71 -2.64
CA PRO A 106 23.75 17.46 -4.07
C PRO A 106 22.39 17.82 -4.67
N SER A 107 22.38 18.82 -5.55
CA SER A 107 21.26 19.12 -6.43
C SER A 107 20.88 17.84 -7.20
N LEU A 108 19.59 17.63 -7.47
CA LEU A 108 19.18 16.70 -8.52
C LEU A 108 19.89 17.17 -9.79
N ASN A 109 20.90 16.42 -10.23
CA ASN A 109 21.60 16.70 -11.47
C ASN A 109 20.64 16.30 -12.61
N THR A 110 19.77 17.22 -12.99
CA THR A 110 18.83 17.09 -14.11
C THR A 110 19.55 17.23 -15.47
N GLY A 111 20.88 17.31 -15.49
CA GLY A 111 21.64 17.54 -16.72
C GLY A 111 21.45 18.94 -17.30
N PHE A 112 20.69 19.84 -16.65
CA PHE A 112 20.56 21.22 -17.08
C PHE A 112 21.76 22.03 -16.58
N THR A 113 22.68 22.33 -17.48
CA THR A 113 23.46 23.57 -17.35
C THR A 113 22.50 24.74 -17.50
N THR A 114 22.78 25.87 -16.85
CA THR A 114 21.90 27.06 -16.79
C THR A 114 21.62 27.73 -18.15
N ASN A 115 22.00 27.10 -19.26
CA ASN A 115 21.98 27.65 -20.62
C ASN A 115 21.14 26.84 -21.63
N ASP A 116 20.60 25.66 -21.27
CA ASP A 116 19.78 24.84 -22.19
C ASP A 116 18.27 25.00 -21.92
N PRO A 117 17.41 25.17 -22.95
CA PRO A 117 15.98 25.37 -22.77
C PRO A 117 15.28 24.12 -22.23
N PRO A 118 14.21 24.29 -21.42
CA PRO A 118 13.47 23.18 -20.83
C PRO A 118 12.80 22.31 -21.91
N VAL A 119 13.19 21.03 -22.02
CA VAL A 119 12.66 20.11 -23.03
C VAL A 119 11.42 19.37 -22.48
N ILE A 120 10.28 19.50 -23.15
CA ILE A 120 9.03 18.77 -22.81
C ILE A 120 8.97 17.47 -23.63
N PRO A 121 8.65 16.30 -23.02
CA PRO A 121 8.68 15.02 -23.73
C PRO A 121 7.60 14.95 -24.81
N THR A 122 7.92 14.26 -25.90
CA THR A 122 7.00 13.90 -26.99
C THR A 122 5.94 12.88 -26.54
N ILE A 123 4.86 12.70 -27.30
CA ILE A 123 3.84 11.68 -27.00
C ILE A 123 4.44 10.26 -26.91
N PRO A 124 5.29 9.79 -27.85
CA PRO A 124 5.93 8.48 -27.72
C PRO A 124 6.76 8.36 -26.44
N GLN A 125 7.47 9.41 -26.04
CA GLN A 125 8.23 9.41 -24.77
C GLN A 125 7.30 9.35 -23.55
N ILE A 126 6.13 9.99 -23.59
CA ILE A 126 5.13 9.87 -22.52
C ILE A 126 4.53 8.46 -22.50
N GLN A 127 4.30 7.82 -23.66
CA GLN A 127 3.84 6.43 -23.73
C GLN A 127 4.88 5.48 -23.14
N GLN A 128 6.15 5.65 -23.48
CA GLN A 128 7.26 4.90 -22.89
C GLN A 128 7.34 5.12 -21.37
N GLN A 129 7.18 6.37 -20.91
CA GLN A 129 7.18 6.68 -19.48
C GLN A 129 5.97 6.07 -18.76
N LEU A 130 4.81 6.01 -19.40
CA LEU A 130 3.61 5.36 -18.86
C LEU A 130 3.82 3.86 -18.72
N GLU A 131 4.32 3.18 -19.77
CA GLU A 131 4.69 1.76 -19.69
C GLU A 131 5.77 1.51 -18.64
N TYR A 132 6.75 2.40 -18.54
CA TYR A 132 7.76 2.35 -17.51
C TYR A 132 7.14 2.49 -16.12
N SER A 133 6.20 3.41 -15.92
CA SER A 133 5.46 3.57 -14.66
C SER A 133 4.65 2.32 -14.28
N TRP A 134 4.13 1.59 -15.26
CA TRP A 134 3.49 0.30 -15.03
C TRP A 134 4.49 -0.81 -14.71
N SER A 135 5.65 -0.82 -15.37
CA SER A 135 6.76 -1.76 -15.13
C SER A 135 7.43 -1.56 -13.77
N LEU A 136 7.37 -0.32 -13.31
CA LEU A 136 7.39 0.02 -11.92
C LEU A 136 6.14 -0.71 -11.37
N GLY A 137 5.02 -0.09 -11.15
CA GLY A 137 3.89 -0.82 -10.54
C GLY A 137 2.74 0.10 -10.28
N PHE A 138 2.84 1.28 -10.87
CA PHE A 138 1.82 2.28 -10.81
C PHE A 138 0.63 1.78 -11.61
N ASP A 139 -0.58 1.95 -11.08
CA ASP A 139 -1.83 1.69 -11.79
C ASP A 139 -1.87 0.36 -12.58
N ALA A 140 -1.63 -0.75 -11.88
CA ALA A 140 -1.66 -2.08 -12.46
C ALA A 140 -3.02 -2.43 -13.11
N VAL A 141 -4.09 -1.74 -12.71
CA VAL A 141 -5.44 -1.88 -13.27
C VAL A 141 -5.53 -1.17 -14.63
N GLY A 142 -5.15 0.12 -14.71
CA GLY A 142 -5.10 0.87 -15.97
C GLY A 142 -4.13 0.24 -16.97
N ALA A 143 -2.98 -0.24 -16.49
CA ALA A 143 -2.04 -1.02 -17.29
C ALA A 143 -2.73 -2.23 -17.95
N ARG A 144 -3.51 -3.00 -17.19
CA ARG A 144 -4.23 -4.16 -17.73
C ARG A 144 -5.34 -3.77 -18.70
N GLN A 145 -6.11 -2.72 -18.38
CA GLN A 145 -7.17 -2.21 -19.26
C GLN A 145 -6.63 -1.77 -20.62
N LEU A 146 -5.43 -1.17 -20.63
CA LEU A 146 -4.72 -0.78 -21.84
C LEU A 146 -3.78 -1.89 -22.35
N GLY A 147 -3.88 -3.13 -21.86
CA GLY A 147 -3.13 -4.28 -22.36
C GLY A 147 -1.60 -4.18 -22.20
N HIS A 148 -1.14 -3.47 -21.16
CA HIS A 148 0.26 -3.21 -20.79
C HIS A 148 1.11 -2.58 -21.89
N LYS A 149 0.47 -1.99 -22.90
CA LYS A 149 1.16 -1.38 -24.03
C LYS A 149 0.40 -0.19 -24.58
N VAL A 150 1.04 0.97 -24.56
CA VAL A 150 0.57 2.21 -25.18
C VAL A 150 1.56 2.76 -26.21
N GLU A 151 2.85 2.44 -26.13
CA GLU A 151 3.88 2.87 -27.07
C GLU A 151 3.57 2.39 -28.48
N GLY A 152 3.58 3.34 -29.42
CA GLY A 152 3.25 3.09 -30.83
C GLY A 152 1.76 2.78 -31.07
N THR A 153 0.91 2.96 -30.05
CA THR A 153 -0.55 2.80 -30.17
C THR A 153 -1.26 4.15 -30.16
N LYS A 154 -2.54 4.14 -30.54
CA LYS A 154 -3.44 5.30 -30.47
C LYS A 154 -4.44 5.19 -29.31
N LYS A 155 -4.05 4.50 -28.22
CA LYS A 155 -4.95 4.24 -27.09
C LYS A 155 -5.24 5.53 -26.34
N TRP A 156 -6.49 5.66 -25.91
CA TRP A 156 -6.91 6.75 -25.05
C TRP A 156 -6.41 6.51 -23.64
N ILE A 157 -5.98 7.58 -22.98
CA ILE A 157 -5.56 7.57 -21.58
C ILE A 157 -6.40 8.56 -20.78
N GLY A 158 -6.52 8.30 -19.49
CA GLY A 158 -7.30 9.07 -18.54
C GLY A 158 -6.46 9.64 -17.40
N THR A 159 -7.17 10.06 -16.37
CA THR A 159 -6.61 10.69 -15.17
C THR A 159 -5.65 9.76 -14.41
N THR A 160 -5.91 8.45 -14.40
CA THR A 160 -5.11 7.42 -13.72
C THR A 160 -3.75 7.21 -14.38
N GLU A 161 -3.72 7.19 -15.72
CA GLU A 161 -2.47 7.12 -16.47
C GLU A 161 -1.66 8.42 -16.35
N ALA A 162 -2.32 9.58 -16.41
CA ALA A 162 -1.66 10.86 -16.18
C ALA A 162 -1.06 10.95 -14.76
N TRP A 163 -1.79 10.47 -13.75
CA TRP A 163 -1.29 10.36 -12.38
C TRP A 163 -0.09 9.41 -12.29
N SER A 164 -0.10 8.29 -13.00
CA SER A 164 1.01 7.31 -13.02
C SER A 164 2.28 7.89 -13.63
N VAL A 165 2.15 8.63 -14.74
CA VAL A 165 3.28 9.35 -15.37
C VAL A 165 3.85 10.38 -14.40
N LEU A 166 3.03 11.31 -13.89
CA LEU A 166 3.50 12.38 -13.01
C LEU A 166 4.09 11.84 -11.70
N SER A 167 3.45 10.85 -11.08
CA SER A 167 3.92 10.26 -9.82
C SER A 167 5.22 9.49 -10.00
N SER A 168 5.39 8.75 -11.10
CA SER A 168 6.64 8.06 -11.41
C SER A 168 7.81 9.00 -11.68
N LEU A 169 7.53 10.24 -12.10
CA LEU A 169 8.51 11.32 -12.27
C LEU A 169 8.82 12.07 -10.95
N GLY A 170 8.25 11.66 -9.82
CA GLY A 170 8.45 12.36 -8.55
C GLY A 170 7.71 13.70 -8.48
N ILE A 171 6.52 13.79 -9.07
CA ILE A 171 5.61 14.93 -8.93
C ILE A 171 4.46 14.50 -8.04
N ARG A 172 4.27 15.17 -6.90
CA ARG A 172 3.12 14.91 -6.02
C ARG A 172 1.86 15.44 -6.71
N CYS A 173 0.93 14.55 -7.01
CA CYS A 173 -0.36 14.89 -7.62
C CYS A 173 -1.47 14.01 -7.05
N SER A 174 -2.72 14.48 -7.15
CA SER A 174 -3.87 13.77 -6.60
C SER A 174 -5.09 13.92 -7.49
N VAL A 175 -5.91 12.87 -7.52
CA VAL A 175 -7.14 12.78 -8.32
C VAL A 175 -8.35 13.11 -7.44
N LEU A 176 -9.23 13.98 -7.94
CA LEU A 176 -10.53 14.28 -7.39
C LEU A 176 -11.60 13.77 -8.35
N ASP A 177 -12.52 12.94 -7.86
CA ASP A 177 -13.58 12.34 -8.69
C ASP A 177 -14.95 12.96 -8.39
N PHE A 178 -15.50 13.65 -9.39
CA PHE A 178 -16.87 14.16 -9.41
C PHE A 178 -17.74 13.16 -10.16
N HIS A 179 -18.00 12.03 -9.50
CA HIS A 179 -18.64 10.85 -10.09
C HIS A 179 -20.15 11.04 -10.41
N THR A 180 -20.79 12.08 -9.87
CA THR A 180 -22.18 12.44 -10.16
C THR A 180 -22.39 13.95 -10.20
N PRO A 181 -23.36 14.46 -10.98
CA PRO A 181 -23.73 15.87 -10.95
C PRO A 181 -24.25 16.30 -9.58
N THR A 182 -23.91 17.52 -9.17
CA THR A 182 -24.18 18.05 -7.83
C THR A 182 -25.18 19.21 -7.85
N GLY A 183 -25.69 19.57 -9.02
CA GLY A 183 -26.64 20.67 -9.20
C GLY A 183 -27.75 20.35 -10.21
N PRO A 184 -28.75 21.24 -10.33
CA PRO A 184 -29.89 21.07 -11.22
C PRO A 184 -29.47 20.85 -12.68
N GLY A 185 -30.24 20.06 -13.44
CA GLY A 185 -30.00 19.86 -14.86
C GLY A 185 -28.71 19.11 -15.22
N GLY A 186 -28.13 18.35 -14.28
CA GLY A 186 -26.88 17.60 -14.50
C GLY A 186 -25.62 18.46 -14.43
N THR A 187 -25.69 19.61 -13.73
CA THR A 187 -24.56 20.51 -13.52
C THR A 187 -23.65 20.08 -12.37
N HIS A 188 -22.41 20.58 -12.35
CA HIS A 188 -21.40 20.24 -11.32
C HIS A 188 -20.95 21.47 -10.50
N PRO A 189 -21.84 22.10 -9.71
CA PRO A 189 -21.49 23.24 -8.87
C PRO A 189 -20.36 22.91 -7.87
N ALA A 190 -20.32 21.70 -7.29
CA ALA A 190 -19.25 21.31 -6.37
C ALA A 190 -17.86 21.31 -7.05
N MET A 191 -17.80 20.89 -8.32
CA MET A 191 -16.56 20.95 -9.11
C MET A 191 -16.15 22.40 -9.38
N LEU A 192 -17.10 23.25 -9.77
CA LEU A 192 -16.84 24.67 -10.02
C LEU A 192 -16.34 25.38 -8.75
N THR A 193 -16.95 25.13 -7.60
CA THR A 193 -16.48 25.66 -6.32
C THR A 193 -15.10 25.11 -5.95
N THR A 194 -14.83 23.84 -6.23
CA THR A 194 -13.50 23.24 -5.99
C THR A 194 -12.42 23.93 -6.81
N VAL A 195 -12.66 24.14 -8.11
CA VAL A 195 -11.71 24.84 -8.99
C VAL A 195 -11.55 26.31 -8.58
N TYR A 196 -12.65 26.97 -8.18
CA TYR A 196 -12.62 28.32 -7.64
C TYR A 196 -11.69 28.43 -6.42
N ASN A 197 -11.88 27.59 -5.42
CA ASN A 197 -11.07 27.59 -4.20
C ASN A 197 -9.61 27.22 -4.49
N TYR A 198 -9.36 26.27 -5.41
CA TYR A 198 -8.00 25.90 -5.82
C TYR A 198 -7.19 27.10 -6.32
N PHE A 199 -7.76 27.92 -7.21
CA PHE A 199 -7.06 29.07 -7.75
C PHE A 199 -7.08 30.29 -6.81
N ARG A 200 -8.14 30.46 -6.02
CA ARG A 200 -8.28 31.58 -5.09
C ARG A 200 -7.36 31.44 -3.87
N GLU A 201 -7.30 30.27 -3.25
CA GLU A 201 -6.66 30.07 -1.94
C GLU A 201 -5.23 29.54 -2.10
N PRO A 202 -4.19 30.29 -1.70
CA PRO A 202 -2.79 29.87 -1.86
C PRO A 202 -2.44 28.54 -1.17
N SER A 203 -3.04 28.25 -0.02
CA SER A 203 -2.83 27.02 0.75
C SER A 203 -3.63 25.82 0.22
N TRP A 204 -4.66 26.05 -0.60
CA TRP A 204 -5.54 24.99 -1.06
C TRP A 204 -4.82 24.08 -2.05
N SER A 205 -4.94 22.77 -1.85
CA SER A 205 -4.41 21.76 -2.76
C SER A 205 -5.46 20.65 -2.95
N PRO A 206 -5.36 19.84 -4.02
CA PRO A 206 -6.21 18.67 -4.18
C PRO A 206 -6.18 17.70 -2.98
N LEU A 207 -5.11 17.70 -2.16
CA LEU A 207 -5.03 16.91 -0.92
C LEU A 207 -5.83 17.52 0.25
N SER A 208 -6.15 18.81 0.17
CA SER A 208 -6.89 19.57 1.17
C SER A 208 -8.38 19.66 0.84
N ALA A 209 -8.82 19.01 -0.23
CA ALA A 209 -10.22 19.01 -0.63
C ALA A 209 -11.08 18.34 0.47
N PRO A 210 -12.18 18.98 0.92
CA PRO A 210 -13.03 18.42 1.97
C PRO A 210 -13.70 17.11 1.51
N SER A 211 -13.88 16.19 2.45
CA SER A 211 -14.47 14.86 2.21
C SER A 211 -15.96 14.90 1.87
N SER A 212 -16.62 16.05 2.02
CA SER A 212 -18.04 16.27 1.75
C SER A 212 -18.26 17.16 0.52
N ILE A 213 -19.18 16.75 -0.35
CA ILE A 213 -19.54 17.44 -1.61
C ILE A 213 -20.37 18.73 -1.36
N ASN A 214 -20.83 18.98 -0.13
CA ASN A 214 -21.53 20.21 0.26
C ASN A 214 -20.54 21.35 0.48
N LEU A 215 -19.99 21.87 -0.61
CA LEU A 215 -19.20 23.10 -0.60
C LEU A 215 -20.15 24.31 -0.61
N PRO A 216 -19.84 25.37 0.16
CA PRO A 216 -20.63 26.60 0.11
C PRO A 216 -20.60 27.22 -1.30
N PRO A 217 -21.59 28.05 -1.66
CA PRO A 217 -21.59 28.78 -2.93
C PRO A 217 -20.34 29.65 -3.10
N ILE A 218 -20.00 29.98 -4.35
CA ILE A 218 -18.87 30.86 -4.65
C ILE A 218 -19.11 32.26 -4.04
N GLU A 219 -18.38 32.58 -2.99
CA GLU A 219 -18.38 33.90 -2.37
C GLU A 219 -17.30 34.78 -2.99
N ILE A 220 -17.73 35.85 -3.68
CA ILE A 220 -16.84 36.77 -4.37
C ILE A 220 -16.45 37.90 -3.40
N PRO A 221 -15.16 38.11 -3.11
CA PRO A 221 -14.71 39.22 -2.28
C PRO A 221 -15.17 40.57 -2.82
N THR A 222 -15.63 41.46 -1.94
CA THR A 222 -16.08 42.81 -2.30
C THR A 222 -14.91 43.76 -2.57
N ASP A 223 -13.73 43.49 -2.01
CA ASP A 223 -12.51 44.30 -2.14
C ASP A 223 -11.33 43.47 -2.67
N GLY A 224 -10.52 44.08 -3.56
CA GLY A 224 -9.28 43.51 -4.08
C GLY A 224 -9.18 43.44 -5.61
N THR A 225 -8.03 42.94 -6.11
CA THR A 225 -7.78 42.74 -7.54
C THR A 225 -8.75 41.71 -8.12
N ARG A 226 -9.44 42.07 -9.20
CA ARG A 226 -10.52 41.28 -9.78
C ARG A 226 -10.05 40.27 -10.84
N ILE A 227 -8.93 40.53 -11.50
CA ILE A 227 -8.27 39.56 -12.39
C ILE A 227 -6.94 39.18 -11.74
N VAL A 228 -6.79 37.92 -11.31
CA VAL A 228 -5.67 37.48 -10.48
C VAL A 228 -4.86 36.42 -11.21
N GLN A 229 -3.60 36.76 -11.50
CA GLN A 229 -2.60 35.82 -11.97
C GLN A 229 -2.01 35.10 -10.75
N THR A 230 -2.20 33.78 -10.65
CA THR A 230 -1.74 32.98 -9.51
C THR A 230 -0.40 32.30 -9.82
N ALA A 231 0.26 31.78 -8.79
CA ALA A 231 1.39 30.85 -8.91
C ALA A 231 0.95 29.37 -8.87
N LYS A 232 -0.35 29.09 -9.10
CA LYS A 232 -0.89 27.73 -9.03
C LYS A 232 -0.60 26.97 -10.32
N PRO A 233 -0.33 25.66 -10.22
CA PRO A 233 -0.32 24.78 -11.38
C PRO A 233 -1.68 24.79 -12.13
N PRO A 234 -1.71 24.33 -13.39
CA PRO A 234 -2.97 24.03 -14.04
C PRO A 234 -3.57 22.72 -13.48
N LEU A 235 -4.84 22.44 -13.80
CA LEU A 235 -5.52 21.18 -13.44
C LEU A 235 -5.82 20.35 -14.70
N TYR A 236 -5.46 19.08 -14.71
CA TYR A 236 -5.90 18.14 -15.74
C TYR A 236 -7.37 17.78 -15.48
N MET A 237 -8.23 17.89 -16.48
CA MET A 237 -9.66 17.59 -16.39
C MET A 237 -10.04 16.49 -17.38
N GLN A 238 -10.55 15.38 -16.87
CA GLN A 238 -11.10 14.27 -17.65
C GLN A 238 -12.63 14.28 -17.61
N HIS A 239 -13.24 13.94 -18.74
CA HIS A 239 -14.59 13.39 -18.77
C HIS A 239 -14.65 12.26 -19.80
N GLN A 240 -15.80 11.59 -19.92
CA GLN A 240 -15.95 10.52 -20.91
C GLN A 240 -15.66 11.07 -22.32
N GLY A 241 -14.69 10.45 -22.99
CA GLY A 241 -14.33 10.70 -24.38
C GLY A 241 -13.36 11.86 -24.66
N HIS A 242 -12.96 12.66 -23.67
CA HIS A 242 -11.99 13.75 -23.89
C HIS A 242 -11.36 14.27 -22.59
N SER A 243 -10.20 14.91 -22.71
CA SER A 243 -9.57 15.64 -21.60
C SER A 243 -9.07 17.03 -22.00
N LYS A 244 -9.01 17.94 -21.03
CA LYS A 244 -8.62 19.34 -21.17
C LYS A 244 -7.73 19.76 -19.99
N THR A 245 -7.01 20.86 -20.14
CA THR A 245 -6.24 21.46 -19.04
C THR A 245 -6.94 22.75 -18.59
N ILE A 246 -7.39 22.80 -17.33
CA ILE A 246 -7.94 24.02 -16.73
C ILE A 246 -6.78 24.94 -16.34
N VAL A 247 -6.79 26.15 -16.90
CA VAL A 247 -5.79 27.20 -16.66
C VAL A 247 -6.40 28.40 -15.93
N GLY A 248 -7.64 28.29 -15.48
CA GLY A 248 -8.27 29.31 -14.65
C GLY A 248 -9.77 29.14 -14.55
N ILE A 249 -10.40 30.10 -13.87
CA ILE A 249 -11.84 30.18 -13.70
C ILE A 249 -12.27 31.65 -13.71
N GLU A 250 -13.38 31.92 -14.39
CA GLU A 250 -13.99 33.23 -14.53
C GLU A 250 -15.41 33.20 -13.98
N ILE A 251 -15.78 34.20 -13.20
CA ILE A 251 -17.16 34.46 -12.78
C ILE A 251 -17.63 35.73 -13.48
N LEU A 252 -18.76 35.66 -14.17
CA LEU A 252 -19.39 36.80 -14.85
C LEU A 252 -20.20 37.65 -13.85
N GLU A 253 -20.53 38.88 -14.23
CA GLU A 253 -21.45 39.74 -13.45
C GLU A 253 -22.86 39.13 -13.31
N SER A 254 -23.24 38.23 -14.22
CA SER A 254 -24.46 37.42 -14.10
C SER A 254 -24.40 36.33 -13.03
N GLY A 255 -23.23 36.08 -12.41
CA GLY A 255 -22.99 35.00 -11.46
C GLY A 255 -22.63 33.66 -12.09
N ILE A 256 -22.62 33.56 -13.42
CA ILE A 256 -22.25 32.32 -14.14
C ILE A 256 -20.74 32.11 -14.04
N ALA A 257 -20.34 30.89 -13.65
CA ALA A 257 -18.95 30.45 -13.63
C ALA A 257 -18.56 29.73 -14.93
N ASN A 258 -17.43 30.14 -15.51
CA ASN A 258 -16.80 29.54 -16.69
C ASN A 258 -15.42 29.02 -16.33
N LEU A 259 -15.12 27.78 -16.72
CA LEU A 259 -13.75 27.30 -16.67
C LEU A 259 -12.98 27.90 -17.84
N LEU A 260 -11.72 28.30 -17.61
CA LEU A 260 -10.80 28.69 -18.66
C LEU A 260 -9.91 27.49 -18.97
N VAL A 261 -9.98 26.98 -20.19
CA VAL A 261 -9.34 25.71 -20.55
C VAL A 261 -8.44 25.85 -21.78
N PHE A 262 -7.35 25.09 -21.74
CA PHE A 262 -6.61 24.70 -22.92
C PHE A 262 -7.18 23.37 -23.44
N ASP A 263 -7.64 23.39 -24.67
CA ASP A 263 -8.20 22.23 -25.36
C ASP A 263 -7.24 21.80 -26.48
N PRO A 264 -6.58 20.64 -26.38
CA PRO A 264 -5.59 20.22 -27.36
C PRO A 264 -6.17 20.01 -28.76
N ASP A 265 -7.48 19.78 -28.87
CA ASP A 265 -8.19 19.59 -30.14
C ASP A 265 -8.64 20.92 -30.80
N ARG A 266 -8.38 22.08 -30.16
CA ARG A 266 -8.71 23.40 -30.71
C ARG A 266 -7.45 24.14 -31.18
N TRP A 267 -7.53 24.81 -32.33
CA TRP A 267 -6.49 25.73 -32.82
C TRP A 267 -6.47 27.07 -32.06
N LEU A 268 -6.26 27.02 -30.74
CA LEU A 268 -6.30 28.19 -29.85
C LEU A 268 -5.27 29.26 -30.25
N HIS A 269 -4.04 28.85 -30.57
CA HIS A 269 -2.96 29.78 -30.96
C HIS A 269 -3.19 30.46 -32.32
N LYS A 270 -4.03 29.91 -33.20
CA LYS A 270 -4.43 30.56 -34.46
C LYS A 270 -5.66 31.45 -34.28
N ALA A 271 -6.51 31.12 -33.31
CA ALA A 271 -7.71 31.87 -32.99
C ALA A 271 -7.39 33.18 -32.25
N ILE A 272 -6.28 33.22 -31.50
CA ILE A 272 -5.88 34.41 -30.74
C ILE A 272 -4.73 35.14 -31.48
N PRO A 273 -4.96 36.36 -31.99
CA PRO A 273 -3.94 37.15 -32.67
C PRO A 273 -2.86 37.63 -31.68
N ASP A 274 -1.84 38.32 -32.19
CA ASP A 274 -0.97 39.10 -31.32
C ASP A 274 -1.72 40.31 -30.77
N LEU A 275 -1.95 40.26 -29.45
CA LEU A 275 -2.69 41.25 -28.71
C LEU A 275 -1.72 42.27 -28.12
N ARG A 276 -2.10 43.54 -28.18
CA ARG A 276 -1.51 44.66 -27.44
C ARG A 276 -2.65 45.36 -26.72
N GLU A 277 -2.39 46.01 -25.59
CA GLU A 277 -3.43 46.69 -24.82
C GLU A 277 -4.25 47.67 -25.66
N GLU A 278 -3.58 48.40 -26.55
CA GLU A 278 -4.17 49.41 -27.43
C GLU A 278 -5.07 48.83 -28.54
N THR A 279 -4.94 47.53 -28.84
CA THR A 279 -5.70 46.88 -29.93
C THR A 279 -6.99 46.23 -29.45
N LEU A 280 -7.28 46.26 -28.15
CA LEU A 280 -8.47 45.69 -27.54
C LEU A 280 -9.60 46.71 -27.39
N CYS A 281 -10.83 46.31 -27.75
CA CYS A 281 -12.02 47.12 -27.52
C CYS A 281 -12.37 47.12 -26.02
N ARG A 282 -12.44 48.29 -25.38
CA ARG A 282 -12.83 48.43 -23.95
C ARG A 282 -14.24 49.00 -23.73
N SER A 283 -14.92 49.47 -24.78
CA SER A 283 -16.32 49.89 -24.68
C SER A 283 -17.24 48.69 -24.43
N ARG A 284 -18.32 48.88 -23.66
CA ARG A 284 -19.29 47.82 -23.32
C ARG A 284 -19.74 47.05 -24.56
N VAL A 285 -19.49 45.73 -24.57
CA VAL A 285 -19.89 44.80 -25.65
C VAL A 285 -20.73 43.66 -25.05
N SER A 286 -21.71 43.14 -25.79
CA SER A 286 -22.50 41.98 -25.37
C SER A 286 -21.69 40.68 -25.47
N LEU A 287 -21.97 39.71 -24.57
CA LEU A 287 -21.30 38.39 -24.51
C LEU A 287 -21.37 37.60 -25.84
N GLY A 288 -22.34 37.95 -26.69
CA GLY A 288 -22.71 37.24 -27.92
C GLY A 288 -22.01 37.69 -29.20
N GLY A 289 -21.07 38.65 -29.15
CA GLY A 289 -20.44 39.23 -30.35
C GLY A 289 -20.07 38.18 -31.42
N SER A 290 -20.54 38.40 -32.65
CA SER A 290 -20.41 37.45 -33.78
C SER A 290 -19.15 37.66 -34.62
N SER A 291 -18.41 38.74 -34.37
CA SER A 291 -17.21 39.12 -35.12
C SER A 291 -16.01 39.30 -34.20
N ALA A 292 -14.84 38.88 -34.69
CA ALA A 292 -13.55 39.03 -34.03
C ALA A 292 -13.09 40.49 -33.94
N LYS A 293 -13.51 41.35 -34.88
CA LYS A 293 -13.24 42.79 -34.88
C LYS A 293 -14.54 43.59 -34.78
N VAL A 294 -14.50 44.67 -34.01
CA VAL A 294 -15.56 45.69 -33.91
C VAL A 294 -15.34 46.75 -35.00
N ASP A 295 -16.34 47.56 -35.34
CA ASP A 295 -16.37 48.54 -36.44
C ASP A 295 -15.16 49.49 -36.56
N ARG A 296 -14.35 49.62 -35.50
CA ARG A 296 -13.11 50.44 -35.48
C ARG A 296 -11.82 49.64 -35.69
N GLY A 297 -11.90 48.38 -36.11
CA GLY A 297 -10.74 47.51 -36.32
C GLY A 297 -10.11 46.91 -35.04
N LEU A 298 -10.64 47.28 -33.86
CA LEU A 298 -10.24 46.76 -32.55
C LEU A 298 -10.75 45.33 -32.33
N TRP A 299 -9.98 44.53 -31.59
CA TRP A 299 -10.32 43.16 -31.25
C TRP A 299 -11.43 43.08 -30.20
N ASN A 300 -12.39 42.20 -30.45
CA ASN A 300 -13.48 41.92 -29.53
C ASN A 300 -13.07 40.89 -28.48
N ALA A 301 -12.88 41.34 -27.24
CA ALA A 301 -12.47 40.48 -26.13
C ALA A 301 -13.47 39.32 -25.88
N GLN A 302 -14.78 39.56 -25.98
CA GLN A 302 -15.79 38.52 -25.76
C GLN A 302 -15.76 37.43 -26.82
N TYR A 303 -15.50 37.80 -28.09
CA TYR A 303 -15.36 36.85 -29.17
C TYR A 303 -14.13 35.96 -28.96
N LEU A 304 -12.99 36.55 -28.61
CA LEU A 304 -11.74 35.82 -28.40
C LEU A 304 -11.78 34.94 -27.14
N LEU A 305 -12.42 35.39 -26.06
CA LEU A 305 -12.59 34.61 -24.83
C LEU A 305 -13.42 33.33 -25.02
N LYS A 306 -14.29 33.26 -26.04
CA LYS A 306 -15.02 32.00 -26.39
C LYS A 306 -14.06 30.84 -26.68
N ALA A 307 -12.84 31.12 -27.11
CA ALA A 307 -11.84 30.09 -27.36
C ALA A 307 -11.33 29.43 -26.07
N PHE A 308 -11.30 30.17 -24.95
CA PHE A 308 -10.86 29.70 -23.63
C PHE A 308 -12.02 29.21 -22.75
N ARG A 309 -13.20 29.84 -22.85
CA ARG A 309 -14.35 29.55 -21.98
C ARG A 309 -14.91 28.16 -22.23
N PHE A 310 -15.06 27.39 -21.16
CA PHE A 310 -15.77 26.12 -21.12
C PHE A 310 -16.94 26.24 -20.14
N GLU A 311 -18.14 26.23 -20.71
CA GLU A 311 -19.39 26.38 -19.96
C GLU A 311 -19.90 25.01 -19.47
N MET A 312 -19.96 24.84 -18.15
CA MET A 312 -20.50 23.63 -17.52
C MET A 312 -22.03 23.67 -17.31
N HIS A 313 -22.67 24.80 -17.61
CA HIS A 313 -24.09 25.05 -17.33
C HIS A 313 -25.03 24.69 -18.50
N SER A 314 -24.55 24.03 -19.55
CA SER A 314 -25.32 23.71 -20.76
C SER A 314 -25.74 22.23 -20.84
N ARG A 315 -26.64 21.91 -21.79
CA ARG A 315 -27.10 20.54 -22.16
C ARG A 315 -25.96 19.55 -22.52
N ASN A 316 -24.70 19.97 -22.47
CA ASN A 316 -23.50 19.20 -22.78
C ASN A 316 -22.68 18.77 -21.55
N SER A 317 -23.11 19.11 -20.32
CA SER A 317 -22.47 18.63 -19.08
C SER A 317 -22.45 17.10 -19.03
N LYS A 318 -21.29 16.53 -18.69
CA LYS A 318 -21.11 15.07 -18.60
C LYS A 318 -21.53 14.56 -17.22
N SER A 319 -21.87 13.27 -17.14
CA SER A 319 -22.28 12.62 -15.89
C SER A 319 -21.16 12.57 -14.86
N GLN A 320 -19.90 12.52 -15.30
CA GLN A 320 -18.73 12.43 -14.44
C GLN A 320 -17.58 13.28 -14.97
N TYR A 321 -16.85 13.88 -14.03
CA TYR A 321 -15.57 14.55 -14.27
C TYR A 321 -14.53 14.09 -13.27
N GLN A 322 -13.27 14.00 -13.68
CA GLN A 322 -12.15 13.80 -12.76
C GLN A 322 -11.14 14.92 -12.94
N LEU A 323 -10.60 15.43 -11.84
CA LEU A 323 -9.55 16.43 -11.83
C LEU A 323 -8.26 15.83 -11.29
N LEU A 324 -7.12 16.16 -11.89
CA LEU A 324 -5.79 15.84 -11.39
C LEU A 324 -5.00 17.13 -11.23
N GLY A 325 -4.58 17.42 -10.01
CA GLY A 325 -3.80 18.61 -9.69
C GLY A 325 -2.45 18.28 -9.05
N VAL A 326 -1.47 19.15 -9.29
CA VAL A 326 -0.12 19.05 -8.71
C VAL A 326 -0.10 19.73 -7.34
N SER A 327 0.43 19.03 -6.35
CA SER A 327 0.53 19.45 -4.93
C SER A 327 1.98 19.69 -4.48
N GLY A 328 2.97 19.47 -5.34
CA GLY A 328 4.39 19.80 -5.11
C GLY A 328 5.38 18.85 -5.80
N LEU A 329 6.68 19.16 -5.73
CA LEU A 329 7.78 18.34 -6.28
C LEU A 329 8.44 17.51 -5.16
N PHE A 330 8.83 16.27 -5.43
CA PHE A 330 9.60 15.48 -4.46
C PHE A 330 11.05 16.01 -4.40
N THR A 331 11.49 16.51 -3.24
CA THR A 331 12.91 16.78 -2.99
C THR A 331 13.65 15.49 -2.62
N ARG A 332 13.88 14.58 -3.57
CA ARG A 332 14.80 13.43 -3.42
C ARG A 332 15.17 12.85 -4.80
N SER A 333 16.45 12.57 -5.01
CA SER A 333 16.96 11.84 -6.18
C SER A 333 16.34 10.43 -6.23
N ILE A 334 15.64 10.14 -7.34
CA ILE A 334 14.97 8.87 -7.58
C ILE A 334 16.01 7.87 -8.11
N GLN A 335 16.50 6.98 -7.24
CA GLN A 335 17.07 5.70 -7.66
C GLN A 335 16.03 4.61 -7.41
N THR A 336 15.19 4.33 -8.41
CA THR A 336 14.15 3.30 -8.33
C THR A 336 14.63 1.99 -8.94
N LYS A 337 14.82 0.97 -8.09
CA LYS A 337 14.66 -0.44 -8.47
C LYS A 337 13.55 -1.14 -7.69
N LYS A 338 12.40 -0.50 -7.49
CA LYS A 338 11.07 -1.13 -7.40
C LYS A 338 9.97 -0.07 -7.22
N PRO A 339 8.69 -0.45 -7.27
CA PRO A 339 7.53 0.45 -7.34
C PRO A 339 6.48 0.26 -6.25
N LEU A 340 5.84 1.36 -5.89
CA LEU A 340 4.92 1.50 -4.78
C LEU A 340 3.46 1.31 -5.20
N PHE A 341 2.79 0.25 -4.70
CA PHE A 341 1.36 0.24 -4.40
C PHE A 341 1.09 -0.70 -3.21
N PHE A 342 1.14 -0.13 -2.00
CA PHE A 342 0.35 -0.50 -0.82
C PHE A 342 -0.07 0.83 -0.19
N SER A 343 -1.37 1.06 0.01
CA SER A 343 -1.83 2.06 0.98
C SER A 343 -1.75 1.41 2.36
N GLY A 344 -1.08 2.08 3.28
CA GLY A 344 -0.33 1.42 4.33
C GLY A 344 1.11 1.69 4.00
N SER A 345 1.50 2.92 4.37
CA SER A 345 2.81 3.50 4.20
C SER A 345 3.90 2.42 4.16
N ASN A 346 4.69 2.38 3.09
CA ASN A 346 6.12 2.22 3.23
C ASN A 346 6.89 2.20 1.93
N ARG A 347 8.09 2.79 2.04
CA ARG A 347 9.10 2.93 1.00
C ARG A 347 9.84 1.60 0.78
N HIS A 348 10.77 1.64 -0.17
CA HIS A 348 11.57 0.51 -0.67
C HIS A 348 12.97 0.42 -0.07
N ALA A 349 13.50 -0.80 0.01
CA ALA A 349 14.85 -1.05 -0.50
C ALA A 349 14.98 -2.24 -1.46
N ARG A 350 15.97 -2.09 -2.34
CA ARG A 350 16.67 -3.14 -3.07
C ARG A 350 18.15 -2.79 -3.08
N ASP A 351 18.98 -3.79 -2.77
CA ASP A 351 20.42 -3.82 -3.06
C ASP A 351 20.73 -4.05 -4.54
N HIS A 352 21.95 -3.69 -4.93
CA HIS A 352 22.71 -4.41 -5.95
C HIS A 352 24.18 -4.63 -5.54
N LYS A 353 24.63 -5.87 -5.75
CA LYS A 353 26.05 -6.28 -5.85
C LYS A 353 26.68 -5.84 -7.18
N ILE A 354 27.76 -5.08 -7.07
CA ILE A 354 29.19 -5.34 -7.41
C ILE A 354 29.51 -6.45 -8.44
N ASP A 355 30.40 -6.13 -9.39
CA ASP A 355 31.57 -6.96 -9.80
C ASP A 355 32.69 -6.03 -10.37
N ILE A 356 33.87 -5.92 -9.74
CA ILE A 356 35.13 -6.70 -9.80
C ILE A 356 36.09 -6.28 -10.93
N GLY A 357 37.26 -5.78 -10.51
CA GLY A 357 38.49 -5.64 -11.29
C GLY A 357 39.72 -6.00 -10.45
N THR A 358 40.19 -7.24 -10.66
CA THR A 358 41.57 -7.80 -10.58
C THR A 358 42.48 -7.62 -9.35
N PRO A 359 43.01 -8.74 -8.79
CA PRO A 359 44.07 -8.77 -7.78
C PRO A 359 45.49 -8.94 -8.39
N LYS A 360 46.51 -8.46 -7.68
CA LYS A 360 47.92 -8.78 -7.89
C LYS A 360 48.33 -9.93 -6.97
N ASN A 361 48.98 -10.93 -7.59
CA ASN A 361 50.02 -11.86 -7.12
C ASN A 361 50.24 -12.01 -5.60
N ILE A 362 50.29 -13.25 -5.11
CA ILE A 362 51.54 -14.02 -4.89
C ILE A 362 51.18 -15.49 -4.63
N SER A 363 52.09 -16.33 -5.08
CA SER A 363 52.13 -17.77 -5.28
C SER A 363 52.39 -18.60 -4.01
N GLU A 364 52.39 -19.93 -4.24
CA GLU A 364 52.93 -21.06 -3.44
C GLU A 364 51.85 -21.88 -2.70
N SER A 365 51.47 -23.09 -3.11
CA SER A 365 52.25 -24.36 -3.29
C SER A 365 52.78 -24.84 -1.91
N VAL A 366 52.65 -26.07 -1.40
CA VAL A 366 52.71 -27.44 -1.93
C VAL A 366 52.21 -28.42 -0.84
N ALA A 367 51.68 -29.59 -1.28
CA ALA A 367 51.65 -30.93 -0.64
C ALA A 367 50.87 -31.13 0.69
N ALA A 368 49.86 -32.01 0.70
CA ALA A 368 49.91 -33.49 0.84
C ALA A 368 50.23 -33.92 2.29
N ASP A 369 49.59 -34.91 2.92
CA ASP A 369 48.99 -36.13 2.38
C ASP A 369 48.15 -36.80 3.50
N LYS A 370 47.03 -37.44 3.10
CA LYS A 370 46.46 -38.75 3.59
C LYS A 370 46.07 -38.92 5.08
N LYS A 371 45.02 -39.66 5.46
CA LYS A 371 44.04 -40.55 4.78
C LYS A 371 42.95 -40.91 5.78
N GLY A 372 41.73 -41.21 5.30
CA GLY A 372 40.74 -41.95 6.07
C GLY A 372 39.35 -42.06 5.44
N SER A 373 39.21 -42.92 4.41
CA SER A 373 38.02 -43.73 4.02
C SER A 373 36.69 -42.98 3.76
N GLU A 374 36.23 -42.67 2.53
CA GLU A 374 35.81 -43.52 1.38
C GLU A 374 34.79 -44.63 1.70
N LEU A 375 33.58 -44.50 1.13
CA LEU A 375 32.87 -45.46 0.24
C LEU A 375 31.45 -44.89 -0.06
N LEU A 376 30.93 -44.74 -1.29
CA LEU A 376 31.42 -44.83 -2.68
C LEU A 376 30.28 -44.24 -3.56
N ASP A 377 30.61 -43.31 -4.44
CA ASP A 377 29.93 -43.07 -5.73
C ASP A 377 30.01 -44.36 -6.58
N THR A 378 29.24 -44.63 -7.63
CA THR A 378 29.32 -43.96 -8.95
C THR A 378 28.39 -44.72 -9.91
N LEU A 379 27.61 -44.07 -10.78
CA LEU A 379 27.76 -43.97 -12.25
C LEU A 379 26.39 -43.51 -12.80
N GLY A 380 26.22 -42.69 -13.83
CA GLY A 380 27.15 -42.10 -14.79
C GLY A 380 26.39 -41.08 -15.66
N ALA A 381 27.15 -40.23 -16.36
CA ALA A 381 26.67 -39.10 -17.14
C ALA A 381 25.96 -39.50 -18.45
N SER A 382 24.96 -38.72 -18.86
CA SER A 382 24.59 -38.55 -20.27
C SER A 382 24.27 -37.08 -20.57
N LYS A 383 25.00 -36.52 -21.53
CA LYS A 383 24.79 -35.19 -22.12
C LYS A 383 23.69 -35.27 -23.17
N THR A 384 22.69 -34.39 -23.15
CA THR A 384 22.06 -33.91 -24.39
C THR A 384 21.65 -32.44 -24.28
N LYS A 385 21.91 -31.71 -25.38
CA LYS A 385 21.64 -30.30 -25.63
C LYS A 385 20.15 -30.06 -25.85
N SER A 386 19.62 -28.90 -25.49
CA SER A 386 18.43 -28.35 -26.17
C SER A 386 18.65 -26.87 -26.50
N ALA A 387 18.55 -26.60 -27.79
CA ALA A 387 18.44 -25.27 -28.40
C ALA A 387 16.99 -25.14 -28.95
N PRO A 388 16.58 -23.94 -29.39
CA PRO A 388 15.21 -23.44 -29.29
C PRO A 388 14.30 -23.92 -30.42
N THR A 389 12.99 -23.86 -30.21
CA THR A 389 12.01 -24.02 -31.29
C THR A 389 11.17 -22.76 -31.42
N VAL A 390 11.39 -22.06 -32.55
CA VAL A 390 10.50 -21.05 -33.14
C VAL A 390 9.76 -21.73 -34.30
N ILE A 391 8.50 -21.36 -34.52
CA ILE A 391 7.66 -21.33 -35.76
C ILE A 391 6.21 -21.25 -35.27
N SER A 392 5.21 -20.63 -35.90
CA SER A 392 5.01 -19.47 -36.76
C SER A 392 3.48 -19.36 -36.96
N THR A 393 3.00 -18.14 -37.13
CA THR A 393 1.65 -17.63 -37.43
C THR A 393 0.62 -18.56 -38.10
N LYS A 394 -0.62 -18.60 -37.57
CA LYS A 394 -1.82 -17.89 -38.09
C LYS A 394 -3.10 -18.22 -37.27
N GLY A 395 -3.95 -17.22 -37.02
CA GLY A 395 -5.40 -17.39 -36.85
C GLY A 395 -5.99 -17.32 -35.43
N SER A 396 -6.45 -16.11 -35.06
CA SER A 396 -7.49 -15.74 -34.07
C SER A 396 -7.70 -16.60 -32.82
N GLY A 397 -7.20 -16.11 -31.69
CA GLY A 397 -7.53 -16.61 -30.36
C GLY A 397 -6.76 -15.83 -29.31
N ILE A 398 -7.48 -15.33 -28.32
CA ILE A 398 -6.95 -14.63 -27.14
C ILE A 398 -5.89 -15.53 -26.49
N ALA A 399 -4.64 -15.07 -26.43
CA ALA A 399 -3.59 -15.77 -25.71
C ALA A 399 -2.78 -14.78 -24.88
N THR A 400 -3.04 -14.83 -23.57
CA THR A 400 -2.24 -14.26 -22.49
C THR A 400 -0.74 -14.47 -22.70
N ALA A 401 0.06 -13.43 -22.45
CA ALA A 401 1.50 -13.60 -22.29
C ALA A 401 1.77 -14.67 -21.20
N PRO A 402 2.59 -15.70 -21.47
CA PRO A 402 2.80 -16.78 -20.52
C PRO A 402 3.67 -16.26 -19.37
N GLY A 403 3.08 -16.04 -18.19
CA GLY A 403 3.85 -15.86 -16.95
C GLY A 403 3.19 -15.12 -15.79
N ALA A 404 2.20 -14.26 -16.00
CA ALA A 404 1.54 -13.54 -14.90
C ALA A 404 0.32 -14.32 -14.38
N LYS A 405 0.49 -15.07 -13.28
CA LYS A 405 -0.61 -15.80 -12.62
C LYS A 405 -1.49 -14.82 -11.83
N VAL A 406 -2.77 -14.72 -12.20
CA VAL A 406 -3.82 -14.01 -11.45
C VAL A 406 -4.44 -15.01 -10.46
N PHE A 407 -4.46 -14.67 -9.16
CA PHE A 407 -5.02 -15.54 -8.12
C PHE A 407 -6.53 -15.32 -7.94
N THR A 408 -7.27 -16.41 -7.68
CA THR A 408 -8.71 -16.40 -7.38
C THR A 408 -9.04 -15.84 -5.98
N VAL A 409 -8.92 -14.52 -5.82
CA VAL A 409 -9.28 -13.79 -4.59
C VAL A 409 -10.65 -13.12 -4.76
N ARG A 410 -11.48 -13.07 -3.70
CA ARG A 410 -12.68 -12.25 -3.70
C ARG A 410 -12.31 -10.78 -4.00
N PRO A 411 -12.96 -10.11 -4.97
CA PRO A 411 -12.73 -8.68 -5.21
C PRO A 411 -13.00 -7.88 -3.93
N ILE A 412 -12.09 -6.97 -3.57
CA ILE A 412 -12.32 -6.03 -2.46
C ILE A 412 -13.48 -5.13 -2.87
N THR A 413 -14.64 -5.31 -2.24
CA THR A 413 -15.76 -4.39 -2.39
C THR A 413 -15.45 -3.11 -1.63
N SER A 414 -15.69 -1.95 -2.25
CA SER A 414 -15.60 -0.68 -1.54
C SER A 414 -16.56 -0.68 -0.36
N TRP A 415 -16.07 -0.29 0.82
CA TRP A 415 -16.93 -0.15 2.00
C TRP A 415 -17.99 0.94 1.79
N ILE A 416 -17.68 1.94 0.97
CA ILE A 416 -18.60 3.01 0.59
C ILE A 416 -19.78 2.46 -0.24
N ASP A 417 -19.51 1.57 -1.20
CA ASP A 417 -20.55 0.95 -2.02
C ASP A 417 -21.49 0.07 -1.17
N LYS A 418 -20.94 -0.59 -0.14
CA LYS A 418 -21.75 -1.34 0.83
C LYS A 418 -22.65 -0.45 1.66
N LEU A 419 -22.13 0.66 2.19
CA LEU A 419 -22.94 1.61 2.97
C LEU A 419 -24.08 2.18 2.13
N ALA A 420 -23.82 2.48 0.85
CA ALA A 420 -24.86 2.92 -0.09
C ALA A 420 -25.94 1.86 -0.31
N SER A 421 -25.58 0.57 -0.29
CA SER A 421 -26.53 -0.54 -0.43
C SER A 421 -27.35 -0.84 0.84
N GLU A 422 -26.79 -0.63 2.04
CA GLU A 422 -27.39 -1.01 3.32
C GLU A 422 -28.23 0.10 3.96
N HIS A 423 -27.89 1.36 3.72
CA HIS A 423 -28.58 2.52 4.32
C HIS A 423 -29.43 3.28 3.30
N GLY A 424 -29.50 2.77 2.07
CA GLY A 424 -30.00 3.53 0.94
C GLY A 424 -29.02 4.66 0.60
N SER A 425 -28.97 5.02 -0.67
CA SER A 425 -28.31 6.25 -1.05
C SER A 425 -29.01 7.45 -0.36
N PRO A 426 -28.30 8.51 0.06
CA PRO A 426 -28.93 9.79 0.37
C PRO A 426 -29.71 10.36 -0.83
N THR A 427 -29.45 9.84 -2.02
CA THR A 427 -30.27 10.05 -3.22
C THR A 427 -31.31 8.94 -3.32
N GLY A 428 -32.56 9.26 -3.01
CA GLY A 428 -33.68 8.33 -3.14
C GLY A 428 -33.91 7.89 -4.58
N GLN A 429 -33.24 6.84 -5.02
CA GLN A 429 -33.77 5.89 -6.00
C GLN A 429 -33.32 4.47 -5.63
N PRO A 430 -34.24 3.52 -5.46
CA PRO A 430 -33.88 2.13 -5.30
C PRO A 430 -33.35 1.62 -6.65
N SER A 431 -32.08 1.20 -6.69
CA SER A 431 -31.53 0.50 -7.86
C SER A 431 -32.22 -0.87 -7.98
N SER A 432 -33.28 -0.92 -8.79
CA SER A 432 -33.87 -2.18 -9.25
C SER A 432 -33.02 -2.77 -10.38
N THR A 433 -31.81 -3.20 -10.07
CA THR A 433 -31.15 -4.26 -10.83
C THR A 433 -30.95 -5.43 -9.89
N LYS A 434 -31.91 -6.36 -9.91
CA LYS A 434 -31.63 -7.75 -9.58
C LYS A 434 -30.73 -8.29 -10.70
N ASP A 435 -29.49 -7.82 -10.75
CA ASP A 435 -28.47 -8.44 -11.58
C ASP A 435 -28.28 -9.84 -11.01
N SER A 436 -28.57 -10.84 -11.84
CA SER A 436 -28.30 -12.24 -11.54
C SER A 436 -26.89 -12.35 -11.01
N ALA A 437 -26.73 -12.85 -9.77
CA ALA A 437 -25.42 -13.07 -9.17
C ALA A 437 -24.50 -13.75 -10.19
N PRO A 438 -23.25 -13.24 -10.38
CA PRO A 438 -22.33 -13.83 -11.36
C PRO A 438 -22.26 -15.34 -11.12
N LYS A 439 -22.58 -16.11 -12.18
CA LYS A 439 -22.53 -17.57 -12.12
C LYS A 439 -21.07 -17.99 -12.09
N TYR A 440 -20.53 -18.14 -10.89
CA TYR A 440 -19.18 -18.70 -10.69
C TYR A 440 -19.17 -20.18 -11.02
N GLN A 441 -18.09 -20.65 -11.65
CA GLN A 441 -17.88 -22.07 -11.83
C GLN A 441 -17.41 -22.72 -10.53
N LYS A 442 -17.72 -24.00 -10.35
CA LYS A 442 -17.23 -24.78 -9.22
C LYS A 442 -15.71 -24.89 -9.35
N ARG A 443 -14.99 -24.55 -8.27
CA ARG A 443 -13.54 -24.62 -8.21
C ARG A 443 -13.05 -26.05 -8.46
N GLU A 444 -12.05 -26.18 -9.31
CA GLU A 444 -11.35 -27.45 -9.55
C GLU A 444 -10.16 -27.58 -8.60
N LEU A 445 -10.00 -28.75 -8.01
CA LEU A 445 -8.88 -29.01 -7.09
C LEU A 445 -7.64 -29.34 -7.92
N VAL A 446 -6.61 -28.51 -7.75
CA VAL A 446 -5.31 -28.71 -8.40
C VAL A 446 -4.34 -29.30 -7.39
N LEU A 447 -3.61 -30.34 -7.80
CA LEU A 447 -2.56 -30.90 -6.97
C LEU A 447 -1.36 -29.93 -6.89
N LYS A 448 -0.96 -29.55 -5.67
CA LYS A 448 0.08 -28.53 -5.41
C LYS A 448 1.23 -29.10 -4.60
N THR A 449 2.44 -28.65 -4.89
CA THR A 449 3.64 -28.93 -4.07
C THR A 449 3.83 -27.86 -3.00
N MET A 450 4.67 -28.12 -1.99
CA MET A 450 5.03 -27.07 -1.01
C MET A 450 5.65 -25.84 -1.70
N LYS A 451 6.47 -26.06 -2.74
CA LYS A 451 7.11 -25.01 -3.54
C LYS A 451 6.11 -24.10 -4.27
N ASP A 452 4.96 -24.63 -4.70
CA ASP A 452 3.94 -23.82 -5.37
C ASP A 452 3.36 -22.73 -4.49
N SER A 453 3.33 -22.96 -3.17
CA SER A 453 2.86 -21.99 -2.17
C SER A 453 3.96 -21.08 -1.62
N TYR A 454 5.23 -21.38 -1.87
CA TYR A 454 6.37 -20.66 -1.29
C TYR A 454 6.34 -19.17 -1.63
N THR A 455 6.44 -18.33 -0.62
CA THR A 455 6.44 -16.87 -0.74
C THR A 455 7.46 -16.28 0.23
N GLU A 456 8.18 -15.25 -0.21
CA GLU A 456 9.15 -14.52 0.61
C GLU A 456 9.00 -13.00 0.46
N ILE A 457 9.32 -12.30 1.54
CA ILE A 457 9.35 -10.84 1.64
C ILE A 457 10.64 -10.47 2.36
N ILE A 458 11.33 -9.45 1.86
CA ILE A 458 12.51 -8.88 2.50
C ILE A 458 12.11 -7.52 3.09
N LEU A 459 12.46 -7.28 4.35
CA LEU A 459 12.34 -6.02 5.06
C LEU A 459 13.76 -5.41 5.19
N PRO A 460 14.18 -4.58 4.21
CA PRO A 460 15.53 -4.04 4.14
C PRO A 460 15.72 -2.79 5.03
N PHE A 461 15.65 -2.99 6.34
CA PHE A 461 15.81 -1.95 7.36
C PHE A 461 17.11 -1.15 7.28
N SER A 462 18.19 -1.75 6.80
CA SER A 462 19.51 -1.13 6.67
C SER A 462 19.56 -0.07 5.56
N THR A 463 18.84 -0.29 4.46
CA THR A 463 18.87 0.55 3.26
C THR A 463 17.62 1.42 3.13
N ASP A 464 16.49 1.02 3.72
CA ASP A 464 15.26 1.80 3.75
C ASP A 464 14.90 2.31 5.14
N LYS A 465 15.32 3.55 5.39
CA LYS A 465 15.04 4.24 6.65
C LYS A 465 13.55 4.54 6.88
N ALA A 466 12.76 4.71 5.82
CA ALA A 466 11.34 5.01 6.02
C ALA A 466 10.57 3.73 6.35
N LEU A 467 10.89 2.61 5.70
CA LEU A 467 10.46 1.29 6.15
C LEU A 467 10.84 1.06 7.60
N LEU A 468 12.08 1.35 7.96
CA LEU A 468 12.52 1.21 9.34
C LEU A 468 11.69 2.07 10.31
N GLU A 469 11.42 3.35 9.98
CA GLU A 469 10.66 4.29 10.82
C GLU A 469 9.27 3.75 11.21
N GLU A 470 8.62 2.96 10.37
CA GLU A 470 7.31 2.40 10.69
C GLU A 470 7.38 1.13 11.56
N TYR A 471 8.52 0.44 11.52
CA TYR A 471 8.78 -0.82 12.21
C TYR A 471 9.53 -0.65 13.52
N ILE A 472 10.11 0.51 13.80
CA ILE A 472 10.75 0.80 15.09
C ILE A 472 9.77 1.39 16.09
N ASN A 473 9.97 1.05 17.36
CA ASN A 473 9.37 1.78 18.47
C ASN A 473 10.25 2.96 18.86
N TRP A 474 9.76 3.78 19.79
CA TRP A 474 10.50 4.97 20.25
C TRP A 474 11.88 4.67 20.83
N GLY A 475 12.10 3.45 21.34
CA GLY A 475 13.38 3.00 21.91
C GLY A 475 14.34 2.46 20.86
N GLY A 476 14.00 2.54 19.57
CA GLY A 476 14.83 2.05 18.47
C GLY A 476 14.78 0.54 18.28
N ASN A 477 13.87 -0.19 18.93
CA ASN A 477 13.72 -1.64 18.73
C ASN A 477 12.56 -1.95 17.79
N VAL A 478 12.61 -3.09 17.10
CA VAL A 478 11.52 -3.53 16.21
C VAL A 478 10.21 -3.74 16.98
N ARG A 479 9.10 -3.29 16.39
CA ARG A 479 7.75 -3.46 16.91
C ARG A 479 7.26 -4.88 16.66
N HIS A 480 7.40 -5.75 17.66
CA HIS A 480 6.92 -7.14 17.60
C HIS A 480 5.46 -7.25 17.15
N GLY A 481 4.58 -6.36 17.62
CA GLY A 481 3.19 -6.30 17.19
C GLY A 481 3.02 -6.12 15.67
N LYS A 482 3.85 -5.28 15.05
CA LYS A 482 3.82 -5.05 13.60
C LYS A 482 4.34 -6.25 12.81
N ILE A 483 5.39 -6.92 13.31
CA ILE A 483 5.88 -8.18 12.74
C ILE A 483 4.81 -9.28 12.78
N MET A 484 4.08 -9.42 13.90
CA MET A 484 2.99 -10.40 14.02
C MET A 484 1.84 -10.09 13.05
N GLU A 485 1.54 -8.80 12.82
CA GLU A 485 0.56 -8.37 11.83
C GLU A 485 0.97 -8.81 10.41
N ASP A 486 2.22 -8.59 10.03
CA ASP A 486 2.70 -8.93 8.69
C ASP A 486 2.88 -10.44 8.47
N LEU A 487 3.23 -11.19 9.52
CA LEU A 487 3.24 -12.66 9.48
C LEU A 487 1.85 -13.21 9.13
N ASP A 488 0.79 -12.69 9.75
CA ASP A 488 -0.58 -13.09 9.40
C ASP A 488 -0.92 -12.74 7.94
N ALA A 489 -0.41 -11.60 7.44
CA ALA A 489 -0.71 -11.13 6.09
C ALA A 489 0.00 -12.02 5.04
N LEU A 490 1.24 -12.38 5.32
CA LEU A 490 2.02 -13.32 4.53
C LEU A 490 1.39 -14.73 4.56
N ALA A 491 0.91 -15.19 5.71
CA ALA A 491 0.20 -16.47 5.82
C ALA A 491 -1.05 -16.47 4.92
N GLY A 492 -1.84 -15.39 4.93
CA GLY A 492 -2.96 -15.20 4.01
C GLY A 492 -2.56 -15.29 2.55
N ALA A 493 -1.50 -14.57 2.15
CA ALA A 493 -1.01 -14.57 0.76
C ALA A 493 -0.54 -15.95 0.30
N ILE A 494 0.21 -16.67 1.15
CA ILE A 494 0.65 -18.06 0.89
C ILE A 494 -0.55 -18.98 0.70
N SER A 495 -1.57 -18.86 1.56
CA SER A 495 -2.79 -19.65 1.45
C SER A 495 -3.55 -19.37 0.16
N TYR A 496 -3.70 -18.10 -0.23
CA TYR A 496 -4.34 -17.75 -1.50
C TYR A 496 -3.59 -18.35 -2.68
N LYS A 497 -2.26 -18.24 -2.70
CA LYS A 497 -1.40 -18.85 -3.70
C LYS A 497 -1.56 -20.38 -3.79
N HIS A 498 -1.70 -21.05 -2.64
CA HIS A 498 -1.93 -22.49 -2.58
C HIS A 498 -3.30 -22.89 -3.12
N THR A 499 -4.36 -22.17 -2.74
CA THR A 499 -5.74 -22.49 -3.15
C THR A 499 -6.07 -22.13 -4.60
N ASP A 500 -5.20 -21.39 -5.28
CA ASP A 500 -5.44 -20.93 -6.64
C ASP A 500 -5.41 -22.08 -7.66
N ASP A 501 -6.43 -22.14 -8.50
CA ASP A 501 -6.58 -23.10 -9.59
C ASP A 501 -6.19 -22.49 -10.96
N GLY A 502 -5.80 -21.21 -10.99
CA GLY A 502 -5.39 -20.50 -12.20
C GLY A 502 -6.56 -20.09 -13.11
N LYS A 503 -7.82 -20.23 -12.67
CA LYS A 503 -9.02 -19.86 -13.44
C LYS A 503 -9.70 -18.66 -12.81
N THR A 504 -9.90 -17.57 -13.56
CA THR A 504 -10.45 -16.33 -12.99
C THR A 504 -11.96 -16.34 -12.76
N ASP A 505 -12.67 -17.36 -13.24
CA ASP A 505 -14.13 -17.52 -13.13
C ASP A 505 -14.58 -18.53 -12.05
N SER A 506 -13.62 -19.14 -11.35
CA SER A 506 -13.89 -20.04 -10.23
C SER A 506 -14.47 -19.31 -9.01
N SER A 507 -15.32 -20.01 -8.24
CA SER A 507 -15.90 -19.48 -7.00
C SER A 507 -14.80 -18.92 -6.08
N PRO A 508 -14.91 -17.64 -5.63
CA PRO A 508 -13.90 -17.02 -4.79
C PRO A 508 -13.89 -17.66 -3.40
N LEU A 509 -12.69 -17.83 -2.83
CA LEU A 509 -12.54 -18.27 -1.45
C LEU A 509 -12.37 -17.08 -0.51
N THR A 510 -12.85 -17.30 0.70
CA THR A 510 -12.56 -16.50 1.87
C THR A 510 -11.63 -17.30 2.78
N ILE A 511 -10.37 -16.87 2.87
CA ILE A 511 -9.37 -17.48 3.73
C ILE A 511 -9.25 -16.65 5.00
N VAL A 512 -9.40 -17.32 6.13
CA VAL A 512 -9.31 -16.68 7.46
C VAL A 512 -8.30 -17.40 8.34
N THR A 513 -7.65 -16.65 9.21
CA THR A 513 -6.78 -17.20 10.24
C THR A 513 -7.63 -17.85 11.32
N ALA A 514 -7.47 -19.17 11.51
CA ALA A 514 -8.23 -19.94 12.50
C ALA A 514 -7.44 -20.11 13.80
N SER A 515 -6.14 -20.34 13.71
CA SER A 515 -5.26 -20.37 14.88
C SER A 515 -3.83 -20.03 14.50
N VAL A 516 -3.08 -19.51 15.47
CA VAL A 516 -1.63 -19.33 15.37
C VAL A 516 -0.99 -20.22 16.42
N ASP A 517 -0.03 -21.04 16.02
CA ASP A 517 0.77 -21.83 16.95
C ASP A 517 1.65 -20.91 17.80
N ARG A 518 2.22 -21.48 18.85
CA ARG A 518 3.20 -20.77 19.66
C ARG A 518 4.30 -20.14 18.79
N ILE A 519 4.53 -18.85 18.99
CA ILE A 519 5.60 -18.07 18.39
C ILE A 519 6.65 -17.82 19.48
N ASP A 520 7.84 -18.40 19.32
CA ASP A 520 8.98 -18.15 20.19
C ASP A 520 10.01 -17.26 19.46
N LEU A 521 10.55 -16.26 20.18
CA LEU A 521 11.76 -15.58 19.76
C LEU A 521 12.98 -16.42 20.12
N LEU A 522 13.71 -16.86 19.10
CA LEU A 522 14.93 -17.65 19.25
C LEU A 522 16.14 -16.76 19.55
N LYS A 523 16.14 -15.57 18.95
CA LYS A 523 17.13 -14.51 19.18
C LYS A 523 16.41 -13.17 19.40
N PRO A 524 17.01 -12.23 20.16
CA PRO A 524 16.50 -10.85 20.23
C PRO A 524 16.44 -10.24 18.82
N LEU A 525 15.40 -9.44 18.56
CA LEU A 525 15.24 -8.73 17.30
C LEU A 525 16.17 -7.51 17.25
N GLY A 526 17.20 -7.58 16.41
CA GLY A 526 18.09 -6.46 16.10
C GLY A 526 17.54 -5.52 15.03
N LEU A 527 18.27 -4.42 14.80
CA LEU A 527 18.04 -3.49 13.68
C LEU A 527 18.80 -3.97 12.44
N SER A 528 18.36 -5.10 11.89
CA SER A 528 18.97 -5.75 10.73
C SER A 528 17.93 -6.07 9.67
N ASP A 529 18.39 -6.33 8.46
CA ASP A 529 17.49 -6.71 7.37
C ASP A 529 16.84 -8.06 7.70
N LEU A 530 15.53 -8.15 7.52
CA LEU A 530 14.77 -9.36 7.84
C LEU A 530 14.24 -10.02 6.57
N ARG A 531 14.28 -11.35 6.52
CA ARG A 531 13.59 -12.15 5.50
C ARG A 531 12.47 -12.92 6.14
N LEU A 532 11.24 -12.64 5.72
CA LEU A 532 10.05 -13.41 6.10
C LEU A 532 9.74 -14.35 4.94
N SER A 533 9.74 -15.65 5.18
CA SER A 533 9.41 -16.65 4.16
C SER A 533 8.50 -17.72 4.70
N GLY A 534 7.70 -18.34 3.83
CA GLY A 534 6.80 -19.40 4.24
C GLY A 534 6.21 -20.20 3.09
N HIS A 535 5.61 -21.32 3.44
CA HIS A 535 4.90 -22.23 2.53
C HIS A 535 3.91 -23.08 3.32
N VAL A 536 2.94 -23.68 2.62
CA VAL A 536 2.04 -24.67 3.21
C VAL A 536 2.81 -25.95 3.49
N THR A 537 2.70 -26.48 4.70
CA THR A 537 3.34 -27.73 5.15
C THR A 537 2.35 -28.88 5.33
N TYR A 538 1.09 -28.58 5.61
CA TYR A 538 0.04 -29.57 5.78
C TYR A 538 -1.29 -29.07 5.23
N VAL A 539 -2.08 -30.00 4.67
CA VAL A 539 -3.40 -29.73 4.10
C VAL A 539 -4.41 -30.73 4.68
N GLY A 540 -5.46 -30.21 5.28
CA GLY A 540 -6.68 -30.96 5.64
C GLY A 540 -7.78 -30.78 4.58
N TYR A 541 -9.04 -30.94 4.97
CA TYR A 541 -10.16 -30.72 4.04
C TYR A 541 -10.29 -29.25 3.62
N SER A 542 -10.54 -28.37 4.59
CA SER A 542 -10.68 -26.92 4.39
C SER A 542 -9.62 -26.11 5.13
N SER A 543 -8.73 -26.78 5.86
CA SER A 543 -7.69 -26.17 6.68
C SER A 543 -6.32 -26.42 6.08
N MET A 544 -5.40 -25.48 6.24
CA MET A 544 -4.00 -25.63 5.86
C MET A 544 -3.08 -25.08 6.94
N GLU A 545 -1.97 -25.76 7.21
CA GLU A 545 -0.89 -25.26 8.05
C GLU A 545 0.11 -24.53 7.15
N VAL A 546 0.34 -23.26 7.45
CA VAL A 546 1.35 -22.42 6.80
C VAL A 546 2.53 -22.28 7.76
N PHE A 547 3.66 -22.85 7.38
CA PHE A 547 4.91 -22.66 8.10
C PHE A 547 5.56 -21.36 7.64
N MET A 548 6.03 -20.57 8.60
CA MET A 548 6.77 -19.35 8.36
C MET A 548 8.05 -19.28 9.17
N LYS A 549 9.04 -18.65 8.57
CA LYS A 549 10.36 -18.44 9.10
C LYS A 549 10.74 -16.98 8.92
N MET A 550 11.28 -16.39 9.97
CA MET A 550 11.90 -15.07 9.93
C MET A 550 13.40 -15.21 10.20
N GLU A 551 14.20 -14.69 9.29
CA GLU A 551 15.66 -14.74 9.33
C GLU A 551 16.25 -13.35 9.34
N GLU A 552 17.31 -13.16 10.12
CA GLU A 552 18.22 -12.02 10.02
C GLU A 552 19.16 -12.25 8.83
N ILE A 553 19.21 -11.31 7.89
CA ILE A 553 20.01 -11.42 6.68
C ILE A 553 21.05 -10.31 6.60
N SER A 554 22.19 -10.60 5.99
CA SER A 554 23.24 -9.62 5.74
C SER A 554 22.84 -8.70 4.58
N SER A 555 23.03 -7.39 4.77
CA SER A 555 22.83 -6.37 3.73
C SER A 555 23.75 -6.53 2.52
N LYS A 556 24.86 -7.29 2.65
CA LYS A 556 25.81 -7.53 1.54
C LYS A 556 25.39 -8.69 0.63
N ASP A 557 24.70 -9.69 1.17
CA ASP A 557 24.20 -10.83 0.40
C ASP A 557 22.82 -11.31 0.89
N PRO A 558 21.74 -10.69 0.38
CA PRO A 558 20.38 -11.07 0.72
C PRO A 558 19.97 -12.47 0.24
N LYS A 559 20.84 -13.26 -0.42
CA LYS A 559 20.56 -14.66 -0.82
C LYS A 559 21.21 -15.69 0.10
N GLU A 560 22.13 -15.28 0.97
CA GLU A 560 22.74 -16.18 1.93
C GLU A 560 21.72 -16.65 2.98
N LYS A 561 21.97 -17.81 3.59
CA LYS A 561 21.11 -18.32 4.65
C LYS A 561 21.29 -17.44 5.88
N GLY A 562 20.19 -16.81 6.31
CA GLY A 562 20.20 -15.94 7.46
C GLY A 562 20.09 -16.69 8.78
N ASP A 563 20.31 -15.97 9.87
CA ASP A 563 20.13 -16.48 11.22
C ASP A 563 18.65 -16.55 11.56
N THR A 564 18.17 -17.70 12.01
CA THR A 564 16.73 -17.87 12.30
C THR A 564 16.36 -17.17 13.60
N ILE A 565 15.52 -16.14 13.51
CA ILE A 565 15.07 -15.35 14.67
C ILE A 565 13.77 -15.92 15.23
N LEU A 566 12.86 -16.34 14.35
CA LEU A 566 11.51 -16.75 14.72
C LEU A 566 10.98 -17.78 13.74
N VAL A 567 10.20 -18.71 14.27
CA VAL A 567 9.42 -19.67 13.51
C VAL A 567 7.98 -19.57 13.98
N ALA A 568 7.05 -19.54 13.04
CA ALA A 568 5.62 -19.51 13.33
C ALA A 568 4.86 -20.47 12.42
N ARG A 569 3.71 -20.94 12.90
CA ARG A 569 2.79 -21.75 12.11
C ARG A 569 1.39 -21.18 12.24
N PHE A 570 0.74 -21.02 11.10
CA PHE A 570 -0.61 -20.46 11.01
C PHE A 570 -1.53 -21.52 10.45
N THR A 571 -2.63 -21.79 11.13
CA THR A 571 -3.71 -22.62 10.59
C THR A 571 -4.71 -21.70 9.91
N MET A 572 -4.78 -21.78 8.59
CA MET A 572 -5.67 -20.99 7.75
C MET A 572 -6.83 -21.87 7.30
N VAL A 573 -8.04 -21.31 7.26
CA VAL A 573 -9.26 -22.03 6.86
C VAL A 573 -9.91 -21.36 5.67
N ALA A 574 -10.17 -22.15 4.63
CA ALA A 574 -10.91 -21.75 3.45
C ALA A 574 -12.41 -21.91 3.67
N ARG A 575 -13.14 -20.87 3.30
CA ARG A 575 -14.60 -20.83 3.24
C ARG A 575 -15.04 -20.39 1.87
N ASP A 576 -16.15 -20.94 1.40
CA ASP A 576 -16.78 -20.48 0.17
C ASP A 576 -17.33 -19.07 0.41
N ALA A 577 -16.97 -18.10 -0.44
CA ALA A 577 -17.27 -16.69 -0.18
C ALA A 577 -18.76 -16.35 -0.31
N LEU A 578 -19.56 -17.19 -0.97
CA LEU A 578 -20.99 -16.98 -1.18
C LEU A 578 -21.82 -17.60 -0.06
N THR A 579 -21.48 -18.83 0.34
CA THR A 579 -22.22 -19.61 1.33
C THR A 579 -21.66 -19.50 2.74
N GLY A 580 -20.41 -19.06 2.90
CA GLY A 580 -19.69 -19.01 4.18
C GLY A 580 -19.33 -20.38 4.77
N LYS A 581 -19.67 -21.48 4.08
CA LYS A 581 -19.38 -22.86 4.49
C LYS A 581 -17.93 -23.22 4.23
N ALA A 582 -17.42 -24.25 4.91
CA ALA A 582 -16.08 -24.79 4.69
C ALA A 582 -15.91 -25.19 3.21
N ALA A 583 -14.81 -24.76 2.60
CA ALA A 583 -14.50 -25.07 1.21
C ALA A 583 -13.23 -25.92 1.13
N GLN A 584 -13.23 -26.89 0.23
CA GLN A 584 -12.10 -27.78 0.07
C GLN A 584 -10.90 -27.04 -0.53
N VAL A 585 -9.72 -27.27 0.03
CA VAL A 585 -8.46 -26.70 -0.45
C VAL A 585 -7.72 -27.66 -1.37
N ASN A 586 -6.81 -27.13 -2.18
CA ASN A 586 -6.00 -27.90 -3.11
C ASN A 586 -5.16 -28.97 -2.38
N PRO A 587 -5.21 -30.25 -2.81
CA PRO A 587 -4.44 -31.32 -2.19
C PRO A 587 -2.93 -31.12 -2.38
N MET A 588 -2.14 -31.69 -1.47
CA MET A 588 -0.69 -31.56 -1.48
C MET A 588 0.00 -32.80 -2.04
N LEU A 589 0.90 -32.61 -2.99
CA LEU A 589 1.84 -33.62 -3.47
C LEU A 589 3.15 -33.55 -2.69
N LEU A 590 3.54 -34.68 -2.10
CA LEU A 590 4.79 -34.83 -1.35
C LEU A 590 5.83 -35.47 -2.26
N GLN A 591 6.91 -34.75 -2.56
CA GLN A 591 7.90 -35.16 -3.56
C GLN A 591 9.10 -35.88 -2.95
N ASN A 592 9.42 -35.62 -1.68
CA ASN A 592 10.61 -36.16 -1.01
C ASN A 592 10.31 -36.50 0.47
N ASP A 593 11.23 -37.23 1.11
CA ASP A 593 11.04 -37.69 2.49
C ASP A 593 11.05 -36.55 3.52
N ALA A 594 11.72 -35.43 3.21
CA ALA A 594 11.67 -34.24 4.06
C ALA A 594 10.28 -33.60 4.06
N GLU A 595 9.63 -33.50 2.90
CA GLU A 595 8.25 -33.04 2.76
C GLU A 595 7.25 -33.99 3.43
N LYS A 596 7.46 -35.31 3.32
CA LYS A 596 6.64 -36.29 4.07
C LYS A 596 6.76 -36.10 5.58
N LYS A 597 7.96 -35.87 6.07
CA LYS A 597 8.21 -35.60 7.49
C LYS A 597 7.54 -34.30 7.94
N LEU A 598 7.63 -33.23 7.15
CA LEU A 598 6.95 -31.96 7.43
C LEU A 598 5.42 -32.12 7.46
N PHE A 599 4.87 -32.90 6.52
CA PHE A 599 3.44 -33.19 6.48
C PHE A 599 2.98 -33.98 7.71
N GLN A 600 3.74 -35.01 8.10
CA GLN A 600 3.48 -35.80 9.32
C GLN A 600 3.54 -34.92 10.57
N MET A 601 4.51 -34.01 10.66
CA MET A 601 4.58 -33.06 11.76
C MET A 601 3.31 -32.20 11.85
N GLY A 602 2.75 -31.76 10.72
CA GLY A 602 1.48 -31.02 10.69
C GLY A 602 0.29 -31.85 11.20
N GLU A 603 0.27 -33.16 10.94
CA GLU A 603 -0.73 -34.07 11.53
C GLU A 603 -0.59 -34.19 13.05
N ASP A 604 0.65 -34.37 13.51
CA ASP A 604 0.96 -34.45 14.94
C ASP A 604 0.61 -33.15 15.65
N HIS A 605 0.84 -32.00 15.01
CA HIS A 605 0.46 -30.68 15.53
C HIS A 605 -1.05 -30.57 15.70
N LYS A 606 -1.81 -30.95 14.67
CA LYS A 606 -3.27 -30.98 14.71
C LYS A 606 -3.78 -31.91 15.82
N ALA A 607 -3.18 -33.08 16.00
CA ALA A 607 -3.52 -34.01 17.07
C ALA A 607 -3.21 -33.43 18.46
N ARG A 608 -2.03 -32.83 18.65
CA ARG A 608 -1.63 -32.18 19.90
C ARG A 608 -2.59 -31.05 20.29
N LYS A 609 -2.99 -30.19 19.35
CA LYS A 609 -3.98 -29.13 19.58
C LYS A 609 -5.32 -29.69 20.04
N LYS A 610 -5.79 -30.77 19.41
CA LYS A 610 -7.03 -31.45 19.81
C LYS A 610 -6.95 -31.97 21.25
N LEU A 611 -5.85 -32.64 21.60
CA LEU A 611 -5.61 -33.14 22.97
C LEU A 611 -5.53 -32.01 23.99
N ALA A 612 -4.82 -30.92 23.68
CA ALA A 612 -4.73 -29.73 24.55
C ALA A 612 -6.11 -29.08 24.78
N ALA A 613 -6.95 -29.03 23.75
CA ALA A 613 -8.32 -28.55 23.87
C ALA A 613 -9.22 -29.46 24.71
N GLU A 614 -8.90 -30.75 24.84
CA GLU A 614 -9.62 -31.73 25.69
C GLU A 614 -9.15 -31.69 27.15
N SER A 615 -7.90 -31.32 27.41
CA SER A 615 -7.31 -31.20 28.75
C SER A 615 -7.45 -29.82 29.40
N ALA A 616 -8.12 -28.87 28.73
CA ALA A 616 -8.35 -27.52 29.22
C ALA A 616 -9.08 -27.52 30.59
N LEU A 617 -8.69 -26.59 31.48
CA LEU A 617 -9.28 -26.44 32.84
C LEU A 617 -10.79 -26.14 32.83
N THR A 618 -11.32 -25.68 31.70
CA THR A 618 -12.77 -25.47 31.50
C THR A 618 -13.54 -26.77 31.30
N LYS A 619 -12.86 -27.88 30.97
CA LYS A 619 -13.46 -29.20 30.74
C LYS A 619 -13.06 -30.22 31.80
N ARG A 620 -11.83 -30.15 32.29
CA ARG A 620 -11.29 -31.06 33.31
C ARG A 620 -10.85 -30.28 34.55
N PRO A 621 -11.10 -30.79 35.75
CA PRO A 621 -10.66 -30.12 36.98
C PRO A 621 -9.12 -30.13 37.10
N PRO A 622 -8.55 -29.26 37.96
CA PRO A 622 -7.11 -29.27 38.26
C PRO A 622 -6.62 -30.62 38.79
N THR A 623 -5.34 -30.92 38.56
CA THR A 623 -4.70 -32.14 39.10
C THR A 623 -4.63 -32.11 40.63
N GLN A 624 -4.22 -33.23 41.24
CA GLN A 624 -4.04 -33.26 42.69
C GLN A 624 -2.95 -32.28 43.16
N GLU A 625 -1.81 -32.20 42.46
CA GLU A 625 -0.75 -31.25 42.82
C GLU A 625 -1.22 -29.79 42.67
N GLU A 626 -2.00 -29.50 41.63
CA GLU A 626 -2.54 -28.16 41.40
C GLU A 626 -3.59 -27.77 42.43
N ARG A 627 -4.38 -28.71 42.93
CA ARG A 627 -5.32 -28.48 44.03
C ARG A 627 -4.60 -28.13 45.33
N PHE A 628 -3.49 -28.82 45.63
CA PHE A 628 -2.64 -28.46 46.77
C PHE A 628 -2.05 -27.07 46.60
N LEU A 629 -1.54 -26.74 45.41
CA LEU A 629 -1.04 -25.39 45.12
C LEU A 629 -2.10 -24.30 45.31
N ILE A 630 -3.35 -24.52 44.88
CA ILE A 630 -4.44 -23.56 45.13
C ILE A 630 -4.66 -23.38 46.63
N HIS A 631 -4.64 -24.47 47.40
CA HIS A 631 -4.79 -24.41 48.85
C HIS A 631 -3.63 -23.66 49.53
N ASP A 632 -2.40 -23.89 49.07
CA ASP A 632 -1.22 -23.17 49.58
C ASP A 632 -1.31 -21.67 49.29
N LEU A 633 -1.73 -21.30 48.07
CA LEU A 633 -2.00 -19.91 47.71
C LEU A 633 -3.11 -19.30 48.57
N TYR A 634 -4.14 -20.09 48.91
CA TYR A 634 -5.20 -19.68 49.82
C TYR A 634 -4.69 -19.36 51.22
N LEU A 635 -3.90 -20.27 51.78
CA LEU A 635 -3.29 -20.09 53.10
C LEU A 635 -2.32 -18.92 53.13
N GLU A 636 -1.61 -18.67 52.02
CA GLU A 636 -0.70 -17.54 51.90
C GLU A 636 -1.44 -16.20 51.85
N TYR A 637 -2.46 -16.05 50.99
CA TYR A 637 -3.18 -14.78 50.89
C TYR A 637 -3.95 -14.45 52.17
N SER A 638 -4.49 -15.46 52.86
CA SER A 638 -5.30 -15.29 54.07
C SER A 638 -4.52 -14.56 55.18
N LYS A 639 -3.19 -14.69 55.20
CA LYS A 639 -2.30 -13.99 56.14
C LYS A 639 -2.38 -12.47 55.99
N TYR A 640 -2.61 -11.97 54.78
CA TYR A 640 -2.60 -10.55 54.44
C TYR A 640 -4.01 -9.93 54.37
N ASP A 641 -5.03 -10.74 54.10
CA ASP A 641 -6.41 -10.28 53.91
C ASP A 641 -7.19 -10.23 55.24
N ASP A 642 -6.83 -11.08 56.22
CA ASP A 642 -7.51 -11.12 57.52
C ASP A 642 -7.20 -9.87 58.37
N PRO A 643 -8.21 -9.04 58.71
CA PRO A 643 -8.03 -7.87 59.56
C PRO A 643 -7.48 -8.19 60.95
N GLN A 644 -7.64 -9.43 61.43
CA GLN A 644 -7.17 -9.87 62.75
C GLN A 644 -5.67 -10.19 62.76
N LEU A 645 -5.12 -10.68 61.65
CA LEU A 645 -3.72 -11.13 61.57
C LEU A 645 -2.72 -9.97 61.41
N LYS A 646 -3.17 -8.75 61.08
CA LYS A 646 -2.38 -7.49 60.95
C LYS A 646 -1.09 -7.59 60.10
N GLN A 647 -0.90 -8.66 59.33
CA GLN A 647 0.33 -8.86 58.57
C GLN A 647 0.25 -8.07 57.26
N LYS A 648 1.14 -7.08 57.09
CA LYS A 648 1.19 -6.29 55.86
C LYS A 648 1.65 -7.16 54.69
N LYS A 649 0.95 -7.10 53.56
CA LYS A 649 1.40 -7.67 52.29
C LYS A 649 2.82 -7.19 51.95
N PRO A 650 3.74 -8.07 51.56
CA PRO A 650 5.05 -7.67 51.05
C PRO A 650 4.95 -6.71 49.86
N ASP A 651 5.96 -5.84 49.71
CA ASP A 651 5.99 -4.86 48.61
C ASP A 651 6.30 -5.50 47.24
N ASP A 652 6.83 -6.74 47.22
CA ASP A 652 7.14 -7.54 46.04
C ASP A 652 6.02 -8.52 45.64
N VAL A 653 4.87 -8.48 46.31
CA VAL A 653 3.67 -9.26 45.99
C VAL A 653 2.60 -8.31 45.48
N GLU A 654 1.95 -8.62 44.36
CA GLU A 654 0.83 -7.84 43.83
C GLU A 654 -0.42 -8.71 43.72
N TRP A 655 -1.58 -8.13 44.04
CA TRP A 655 -2.85 -8.82 43.88
C TRP A 655 -3.18 -8.96 42.40
N MET A 656 -3.62 -10.14 41.98
CA MET A 656 -3.94 -10.38 40.58
C MET A 656 -4.99 -9.40 40.05
N ALA A 657 -5.97 -9.02 40.87
CA ALA A 657 -7.00 -8.04 40.52
C ALA A 657 -6.44 -6.65 40.20
N ASP A 658 -5.35 -6.25 40.86
CA ASP A 658 -4.73 -4.92 40.73
C ASP A 658 -3.77 -4.83 39.53
N THR A 659 -3.50 -5.96 38.88
CA THR A 659 -2.66 -6.05 37.68
C THR A 659 -3.45 -5.96 36.36
N LYS A 660 -4.67 -5.41 36.41
CA LYS A 660 -5.55 -5.29 35.24
C LYS A 660 -5.32 -3.97 34.50
N MET A 661 -5.36 -4.05 33.17
CA MET A 661 -5.31 -2.88 32.30
C MET A 661 -6.24 -3.11 31.10
N SER A 662 -7.07 -2.14 30.78
CA SER A 662 -8.08 -2.26 29.71
C SER A 662 -7.94 -1.18 28.66
N ALA A 663 -8.28 -1.51 27.42
CA ALA A 663 -8.40 -0.56 26.32
C ALA A 663 -9.65 -0.89 25.49
N ILE A 664 -10.34 0.14 24.99
CA ILE A 664 -11.49 -0.03 24.10
C ILE A 664 -11.20 0.73 22.81
N GLN A 665 -11.42 0.08 21.66
CA GLN A 665 -11.20 0.68 20.36
C GLN A 665 -12.35 0.37 19.41
N ILE A 666 -12.73 1.37 18.61
CA ILE A 666 -13.70 1.19 17.52
C ILE A 666 -12.96 0.56 16.34
N MET A 667 -13.55 -0.51 15.81
CA MET A 667 -13.01 -1.24 14.68
C MET A 667 -13.37 -0.55 13.36
N GLN A 668 -12.38 0.05 12.69
CA GLN A 668 -12.63 0.91 11.53
C GLN A 668 -12.40 0.19 10.20
N PRO A 669 -12.97 0.68 9.09
CA PRO A 669 -12.81 0.05 7.78
C PRO A 669 -11.36 -0.07 7.29
N GLN A 670 -10.44 0.81 7.71
CA GLN A 670 -9.02 0.71 7.31
C GLN A 670 -8.30 -0.50 7.91
N ASP A 671 -8.80 -1.04 9.03
CA ASP A 671 -8.20 -2.18 9.74
C ASP A 671 -8.81 -3.53 9.28
N ARG A 672 -9.55 -3.51 8.15
CA ARG A 672 -10.25 -4.66 7.61
C ARG A 672 -9.39 -5.50 6.69
N ASN A 673 -9.62 -6.81 6.71
CA ASN A 673 -9.16 -7.71 5.68
C ASN A 673 -10.05 -7.62 4.42
N ILE A 674 -9.65 -8.32 3.36
CA ILE A 674 -10.37 -8.43 2.09
C ILE A 674 -11.79 -9.05 2.18
N HIS A 675 -12.24 -9.43 3.38
CA HIS A 675 -13.57 -9.98 3.67
C HIS A 675 -14.41 -9.09 4.58
N ASP A 676 -13.97 -7.84 4.77
CA ASP A 676 -14.65 -6.84 5.57
C ASP A 676 -14.85 -7.25 7.04
N LYS A 677 -13.87 -7.99 7.57
CA LYS A 677 -13.71 -8.27 8.99
C LYS A 677 -12.37 -7.75 9.46
N ILE A 678 -12.23 -7.49 10.74
CA ILE A 678 -10.95 -7.07 11.29
C ILE A 678 -9.95 -8.21 11.19
N PHE A 679 -8.76 -7.83 10.75
CA PHE A 679 -7.69 -8.72 10.43
C PHE A 679 -7.06 -9.36 11.68
N GLY A 680 -6.71 -10.66 11.63
CA GLY A 680 -6.18 -11.40 12.79
C GLY A 680 -4.87 -10.82 13.30
N GLY A 681 -3.99 -10.46 12.37
CA GLY A 681 -2.72 -9.78 12.62
C GLY A 681 -2.88 -8.47 13.39
N TYR A 682 -3.90 -7.68 13.03
CA TYR A 682 -4.18 -6.42 13.72
C TYR A 682 -4.62 -6.63 15.17
N LEU A 683 -5.46 -7.65 15.42
CA LEU A 683 -5.86 -8.01 16.78
C LEU A 683 -4.65 -8.48 17.62
N MET A 684 -3.72 -9.22 17.03
CA MET A 684 -2.47 -9.62 17.69
C MET A 684 -1.62 -8.39 18.05
N ARG A 685 -1.51 -7.40 17.16
CA ARG A 685 -0.80 -6.15 17.44
C ARG A 685 -1.40 -5.40 18.62
N LEU A 686 -2.71 -5.16 18.61
CA LEU A 686 -3.39 -4.44 19.69
C LEU A 686 -3.26 -5.17 21.03
N ALA A 687 -3.43 -6.49 21.04
CA ALA A 687 -3.29 -7.29 22.24
C ALA A 687 -1.86 -7.26 22.78
N TYR A 688 -0.84 -7.34 21.91
CA TYR A 688 0.56 -7.22 22.30
C TYR A 688 0.88 -5.84 22.89
N GLU A 689 0.44 -4.77 22.24
CA GLU A 689 0.70 -3.41 22.71
C GLU A 689 0.09 -3.17 24.11
N LEU A 690 -1.13 -3.67 24.36
CA LEU A 690 -1.75 -3.61 25.69
C LEU A 690 -1.01 -4.49 26.72
N ALA A 691 -0.66 -5.72 26.35
CA ALA A 691 0.07 -6.64 27.23
C ALA A 691 1.43 -6.06 27.63
N PHE A 692 2.14 -5.44 26.67
CA PHE A 692 3.42 -4.79 26.90
C PHE A 692 3.29 -3.62 27.86
N CYS A 693 2.26 -2.79 27.73
CA CYS A 693 1.97 -1.69 28.66
C CYS A 693 1.70 -2.22 30.08
N ASN A 694 0.84 -3.24 30.21
CA ASN A 694 0.51 -3.83 31.51
C ASN A 694 1.73 -4.47 32.19
N ALA A 695 2.48 -5.26 31.41
CA ALA A 695 3.73 -5.85 31.85
C ALA A 695 4.73 -4.78 32.31
N SER A 696 4.79 -3.65 31.60
CA SER A 696 5.71 -2.56 31.95
C SER A 696 5.37 -1.87 33.28
N VAL A 697 4.07 -1.65 33.52
CA VAL A 697 3.58 -1.11 34.79
C VAL A 697 3.85 -2.08 35.93
N PHE A 698 3.59 -3.37 35.70
CA PHE A 698 3.78 -4.43 36.69
C PHE A 698 5.24 -4.53 37.18
N ILE A 699 6.22 -4.58 36.27
CA ILE A 699 7.65 -4.68 36.66
C ILE A 699 8.32 -3.31 36.89
N LYS A 700 7.57 -2.21 36.68
CA LYS A 700 8.09 -0.83 36.72
C LYS A 700 9.34 -0.67 35.83
N TYR A 701 9.30 -1.28 34.65
CA TYR A 701 10.39 -1.31 33.67
C TYR A 701 9.91 -1.79 32.31
N ARG A 702 10.78 -1.82 31.29
CA ARG A 702 10.44 -2.37 29.98
C ARG A 702 10.66 -3.89 29.95
N PRO A 703 9.63 -4.70 29.68
CA PRO A 703 9.79 -6.14 29.58
C PRO A 703 10.40 -6.54 28.24
N THR A 704 11.11 -7.67 28.23
CA THR A 704 11.54 -8.34 27.01
C THR A 704 10.48 -9.36 26.60
N PHE A 705 10.01 -9.30 25.36
CA PHE A 705 9.09 -10.29 24.81
C PHE A 705 9.82 -11.62 24.59
N LEU A 706 9.23 -12.73 25.04
CA LEU A 706 9.80 -14.07 24.82
C LEU A 706 8.96 -14.90 23.85
N ALA A 707 7.65 -14.93 24.07
CA ALA A 707 6.77 -15.79 23.31
C ALA A 707 5.31 -15.33 23.34
N LEU A 708 4.60 -15.69 22.28
CA LEU A 708 3.15 -15.66 22.19
C LEU A 708 2.69 -17.12 22.13
N ASP A 709 1.85 -17.54 23.07
CA ASP A 709 1.33 -18.91 23.07
C ASP A 709 0.29 -19.11 21.96
N GLU A 710 -0.16 -20.35 21.80
CA GLU A 710 -1.20 -20.69 20.85
C GLU A 710 -2.46 -19.82 21.02
N ILE A 711 -2.90 -19.23 19.90
CA ILE A 711 -4.13 -18.44 19.78
C ILE A 711 -5.12 -19.21 18.93
N SER A 712 -6.38 -19.27 19.36
CA SER A 712 -7.50 -19.74 18.53
C SER A 712 -8.47 -18.60 18.28
N PHE A 713 -8.71 -18.28 17.01
CA PHE A 713 -9.67 -17.26 16.61
C PHE A 713 -11.10 -17.82 16.61
N ARG A 714 -11.85 -17.56 17.69
CA ARG A 714 -13.16 -18.22 17.90
C ARG A 714 -14.28 -17.59 17.08
N LYS A 715 -14.26 -16.26 16.96
CA LYS A 715 -15.31 -15.49 16.30
C LYS A 715 -14.70 -14.35 15.47
N PRO A 716 -15.27 -14.03 14.30
CA PRO A 716 -14.84 -12.88 13.52
C PRO A 716 -15.24 -11.58 14.22
N VAL A 717 -14.42 -10.54 14.06
CA VAL A 717 -14.68 -9.19 14.58
C VAL A 717 -15.21 -8.32 13.43
N PRO A 718 -16.48 -7.89 13.44
CA PRO A 718 -17.04 -7.01 12.42
C PRO A 718 -16.53 -5.57 12.53
N ILE A 719 -16.47 -4.88 11.40
CA ILE A 719 -16.24 -3.43 11.34
C ILE A 719 -17.38 -2.69 12.04
N GLY A 720 -17.07 -1.55 12.66
CA GLY A 720 -17.99 -0.72 13.43
C GLY A 720 -18.23 -1.22 14.86
N THR A 721 -17.73 -2.40 15.23
CA THR A 721 -17.87 -2.91 16.61
C THR A 721 -16.86 -2.28 17.55
N PHE A 722 -17.22 -2.25 18.84
CA PHE A 722 -16.31 -1.85 19.91
C PHE A 722 -15.57 -3.10 20.37
N LEU A 723 -14.24 -3.09 20.21
CA LEU A 723 -13.35 -4.12 20.71
C LEU A 723 -12.84 -3.70 22.09
N ALA A 724 -13.23 -4.46 23.12
CA ALA A 724 -12.73 -4.30 24.48
C ALA A 724 -11.61 -5.31 24.74
N LEU A 725 -10.42 -4.82 25.02
CA LEU A 725 -9.23 -5.58 25.37
C LEU A 725 -8.97 -5.46 26.87
N ASP A 726 -8.95 -6.58 27.58
CA ASP A 726 -8.61 -6.63 29.01
C ASP A 726 -7.33 -7.43 29.20
N SER A 727 -6.27 -6.76 29.63
CA SER A 727 -4.98 -7.36 30.00
C SER A 727 -4.90 -7.62 31.49
N GLN A 728 -4.33 -8.75 31.90
CA GLN A 728 -4.10 -9.12 33.30
C GLN A 728 -2.82 -9.94 33.43
N ILE A 729 -2.02 -9.68 34.48
CA ILE A 729 -0.88 -10.55 34.80
C ILE A 729 -1.44 -11.79 35.49
N VAL A 730 -1.32 -12.94 34.85
CA VAL A 730 -1.98 -14.17 35.32
C VAL A 730 -1.04 -15.07 36.10
N PHE A 731 0.27 -15.00 35.86
CA PHE A 731 1.22 -15.81 36.58
C PHE A 731 2.57 -15.09 36.69
N SER A 732 3.07 -14.96 37.91
CA SER A 732 4.45 -14.57 38.21
C SER A 732 4.83 -15.20 39.54
N GLU A 733 5.92 -15.95 39.56
CA GLU A 733 6.33 -16.76 40.71
C GLU A 733 7.02 -15.95 41.80
N GLY A 734 7.57 -14.79 41.46
CA GLY A 734 8.34 -13.96 42.39
C GLY A 734 9.81 -14.37 42.51
N GLY A 735 10.56 -13.63 43.31
CA GLY A 735 11.93 -13.97 43.69
C GLY A 735 12.90 -14.00 42.51
N GLN A 736 13.74 -15.03 42.39
CA GLN A 736 14.77 -15.14 41.35
C GLN A 736 14.23 -15.43 39.95
N HIS A 737 12.90 -15.58 39.81
CA HIS A 737 12.28 -15.82 38.51
C HIS A 737 12.05 -14.51 37.76
N HIS A 738 12.60 -14.43 36.55
CA HIS A 738 12.50 -13.24 35.71
C HIS A 738 11.40 -13.33 34.64
N SER A 739 10.71 -14.47 34.47
CA SER A 739 9.68 -14.63 33.44
C SER A 739 8.27 -14.77 34.03
N PHE A 740 7.31 -14.12 33.39
CA PHE A 740 5.92 -14.05 33.83
C PHE A 740 4.96 -14.09 32.63
N GLN A 741 3.70 -14.41 32.91
CA GLN A 741 2.65 -14.61 31.91
C GLN A 741 1.58 -13.53 31.99
N VAL A 742 1.23 -12.98 30.84
CA VAL A 742 0.23 -11.93 30.67
C VAL A 742 -0.87 -12.43 29.74
N MET A 743 -2.12 -12.31 30.18
CA MET A 743 -3.29 -12.67 29.39
C MET A 743 -3.97 -11.41 28.88
N VAL A 744 -4.40 -11.41 27.62
CA VAL A 744 -5.26 -10.36 27.06
C VAL A 744 -6.53 -10.98 26.47
N LYS A 745 -7.68 -10.61 27.01
CA LYS A 745 -8.99 -11.03 26.53
C LYS A 745 -9.54 -9.98 25.57
N ALA A 746 -9.89 -10.41 24.36
CA ALA A 746 -10.54 -9.57 23.37
C ALA A 746 -12.03 -9.93 23.28
N ASP A 747 -12.87 -8.96 23.61
CA ASP A 747 -14.32 -9.09 23.59
C ASP A 747 -14.92 -8.06 22.63
N VAL A 748 -15.91 -8.49 21.83
CA VAL A 748 -16.76 -7.59 21.05
C VAL A 748 -17.94 -7.17 21.92
N LEU A 749 -18.17 -5.85 22.02
CA LEU A 749 -19.34 -5.30 22.68
C LEU A 749 -20.47 -5.13 21.66
N ASP A 750 -21.57 -5.88 21.84
CA ASP A 750 -22.80 -5.70 21.07
C ASP A 750 -23.69 -4.70 21.81
N ILE A 751 -23.73 -3.47 21.29
CA ILE A 751 -24.50 -2.36 21.88
C ILE A 751 -26.00 -2.69 21.89
N LYS A 752 -26.51 -3.36 20.85
CA LYS A 752 -27.94 -3.62 20.70
C LYS A 752 -28.42 -4.67 21.69
N LYS A 753 -27.59 -5.69 21.94
CA LYS A 753 -27.92 -6.77 22.88
C LYS A 753 -27.45 -6.50 24.32
N GLY A 754 -26.59 -5.52 24.52
CA GLY A 754 -25.91 -5.30 25.81
C GLY A 754 -25.00 -6.47 26.20
N THR A 755 -24.57 -7.28 25.24
CA THR A 755 -23.78 -8.50 25.49
C THR A 755 -22.31 -8.28 25.18
N ARG A 756 -21.45 -8.94 25.96
CA ARG A 756 -20.00 -8.99 25.75
C ARG A 756 -19.60 -10.37 25.29
N GLU A 757 -19.09 -10.48 24.06
CA GLU A 757 -18.73 -11.78 23.47
C GLU A 757 -17.23 -11.91 23.24
N THR A 758 -16.62 -12.94 23.85
CA THR A 758 -15.19 -13.22 23.66
C THR A 758 -14.88 -13.76 22.29
N THR A 759 -14.02 -13.05 21.57
CA THR A 759 -13.53 -13.47 20.25
C THR A 759 -12.22 -14.22 20.40
N ASN A 760 -11.25 -13.66 21.14
CA ASN A 760 -9.91 -14.18 21.27
C ASN A 760 -9.38 -14.02 22.70
N THR A 761 -8.43 -14.87 23.05
CA THR A 761 -7.63 -14.71 24.27
C THR A 761 -6.17 -14.94 23.89
N PHE A 762 -5.35 -13.94 24.14
CA PHE A 762 -3.92 -13.91 23.86
C PHE A 762 -3.15 -14.16 25.15
N TRP A 763 -2.05 -14.88 25.05
CA TRP A 763 -1.20 -15.19 26.19
C TRP A 763 0.24 -14.91 25.80
N PHE A 764 0.85 -13.94 26.48
CA PHE A 764 2.19 -13.48 26.21
C PHE A 764 3.10 -13.83 27.37
N THR A 765 4.28 -14.36 27.06
CA THR A 765 5.36 -14.55 28.04
C THR A 765 6.35 -13.40 27.90
N PHE A 766 6.60 -12.71 29.00
CA PHE A 766 7.58 -11.63 29.09
C PHE A 766 8.68 -11.98 30.10
N ARG A 767 9.82 -11.29 30.00
CA ARG A 767 10.91 -11.34 30.96
C ARG A 767 11.22 -9.96 31.51
N ASP A 768 11.43 -9.85 32.81
CA ASP A 768 12.08 -8.71 33.44
C ASP A 768 13.59 -8.76 33.14
N PRO A 769 14.14 -7.76 32.42
CA PRO A 769 15.57 -7.71 32.14
C PRO A 769 16.41 -7.27 33.35
N LYS A 770 15.81 -6.78 34.44
CA LYS A 770 16.56 -6.45 35.67
C LYS A 770 17.03 -7.74 36.34
N GLU A 771 18.33 -8.01 36.30
CA GLU A 771 18.92 -9.17 36.97
C GLU A 771 19.03 -8.98 38.50
N THR A 772 18.96 -7.73 38.98
CA THR A 772 19.18 -7.37 40.39
C THR A 772 17.91 -7.32 41.24
N SER A 773 16.74 -7.17 40.62
CA SER A 773 15.44 -7.18 41.30
C SER A 773 14.56 -8.25 40.65
N GLY A 774 14.13 -9.23 41.44
CA GLY A 774 13.18 -10.24 41.00
C GLY A 774 11.88 -9.65 40.44
N THR A 775 11.17 -10.42 39.61
CA THR A 775 9.82 -10.03 39.17
C THR A 775 8.90 -10.05 40.39
N PRO A 776 7.95 -9.11 40.56
CA PRO A 776 6.95 -9.21 41.62
C PRO A 776 6.15 -10.52 41.51
N LYS A 777 5.76 -11.12 42.63
CA LYS A 777 4.87 -12.29 42.67
C LYS A 777 3.43 -11.84 42.45
N VAL A 778 2.68 -12.55 41.62
CA VAL A 778 1.23 -12.33 41.49
C VAL A 778 0.47 -13.30 42.37
N MET A 779 -0.48 -12.79 43.15
CA MET A 779 -1.29 -13.60 44.07
C MET A 779 -2.78 -13.55 43.71
N PRO A 780 -3.42 -14.70 43.41
CA PRO A 780 -4.87 -14.78 43.23
C PRO A 780 -5.61 -14.79 44.58
N LYS A 781 -6.77 -14.12 44.64
CA LYS A 781 -7.67 -14.15 45.82
C LYS A 781 -8.87 -15.07 45.61
N THR A 782 -9.44 -15.04 44.41
CA THR A 782 -10.65 -15.80 44.10
C THR A 782 -10.33 -17.13 43.44
N TYR A 783 -11.23 -18.12 43.54
CA TYR A 783 -11.07 -19.38 42.82
C TYR A 783 -10.91 -19.17 41.30
N ALA A 784 -11.63 -18.21 40.71
CA ALA A 784 -11.51 -17.87 39.30
C ALA A 784 -10.10 -17.34 38.95
N GLU A 785 -9.52 -16.50 39.80
CA GLU A 785 -8.14 -16.06 39.67
C GLU A 785 -7.14 -17.20 39.87
N SER A 786 -7.42 -18.13 40.79
CA SER A 786 -6.59 -19.33 40.96
C SER A 786 -6.59 -20.21 39.71
N MET A 787 -7.73 -20.33 39.00
CA MET A 787 -7.79 -21.03 37.71
C MET A 787 -6.95 -20.31 36.65
N LEU A 788 -7.01 -18.98 36.57
CA LEU A 788 -6.17 -18.19 35.67
C LEU A 788 -4.68 -18.33 36.01
N TYR A 789 -4.35 -18.37 37.30
CA TYR A 789 -2.99 -18.59 37.79
C TYR A 789 -2.43 -19.94 37.36
N LEU A 790 -3.22 -21.01 37.53
CA LEU A 790 -2.84 -22.35 37.09
C LEU A 790 -2.68 -22.42 35.57
N GLU A 791 -3.60 -21.84 34.80
CA GLU A 791 -3.49 -21.80 33.34
C GLU A 791 -2.23 -21.04 32.90
N GLY A 792 -1.94 -19.89 33.53
CA GLY A 792 -0.72 -19.13 33.30
C GLY A 792 0.54 -19.94 33.64
N LYS A 793 0.53 -20.67 34.77
CA LYS A 793 1.63 -21.57 35.17
C LYS A 793 1.84 -22.69 34.15
N ARG A 794 0.79 -23.40 33.76
CA ARG A 794 0.83 -24.48 32.76
C ARG A 794 1.46 -24.00 31.46
N ARG A 795 0.97 -22.86 30.95
CA ARG A 795 1.46 -22.25 29.71
C ARG A 795 2.94 -21.88 29.78
N ARG A 796 3.36 -21.22 30.86
CA ARG A 796 4.78 -20.89 31.07
C ARG A 796 5.66 -22.15 31.10
N MET A 797 5.26 -23.18 31.83
CA MET A 797 6.03 -24.42 31.97
C MET A 797 6.17 -25.16 30.65
N VAL A 798 5.05 -25.38 29.95
CA VAL A 798 5.04 -25.98 28.60
C VAL A 798 5.87 -25.13 27.64
N GLY A 799 5.75 -23.81 27.75
CA GLY A 799 6.50 -22.88 26.92
C GLY A 799 8.00 -22.94 27.12
N SER A 800 8.46 -23.04 28.37
CA SER A 800 9.88 -23.22 28.67
C SER A 800 10.44 -24.52 28.10
N GLN A 801 9.67 -25.61 28.15
CA GLN A 801 10.06 -26.90 27.57
C GLN A 801 10.14 -26.83 26.04
N LEU A 802 9.14 -26.22 25.39
CA LEU A 802 9.12 -26.04 23.94
C LEU A 802 10.24 -25.13 23.46
N ALA A 803 10.51 -24.03 24.16
CA ALA A 803 11.62 -23.13 23.85
C ALA A 803 12.98 -23.86 23.94
N ALA A 804 13.19 -24.69 24.98
CA ALA A 804 14.40 -25.50 25.12
C ALA A 804 14.54 -26.55 23.99
N LEU A 805 13.43 -27.20 23.62
CA LEU A 805 13.41 -28.16 22.50
C LEU A 805 13.72 -27.47 21.17
N ASN A 806 13.13 -26.31 20.92
CA ASN A 806 13.34 -25.53 19.70
C ASN A 806 14.79 -25.07 19.58
N LYS A 807 15.42 -24.59 20.66
CA LYS A 807 16.85 -24.25 20.69
C LYS A 807 17.73 -25.45 20.37
N LYS A 808 17.49 -26.59 21.03
CA LYS A 808 18.23 -27.84 20.78
C LYS A 808 18.10 -28.31 19.32
N ASN A 809 16.88 -28.28 18.76
CA ASN A 809 16.62 -28.70 17.37
C ASN A 809 17.27 -27.77 16.34
N LEU A 810 17.53 -26.51 16.70
CA LEU A 810 18.15 -25.51 15.84
C LEU A 810 19.66 -25.36 16.07
N GLY A 811 20.24 -26.14 17.00
CA GLY A 811 21.67 -26.06 17.34
C GLY A 811 22.06 -24.76 18.06
N LEU A 812 21.11 -24.15 18.79
CA LEU A 812 21.28 -22.89 19.54
C LEU A 812 21.42 -23.11 21.05
#